data_AF-A0A5C4Y9L9-F1
#
_entry.id   AF-A0A5C4Y9L9-F1
#
_cell.length_a   1.000
_cell.length_b   1.000
_cell.length_c   1.000
_cell.angle_alpha   90.00
_cell.angle_beta   90.00
_cell.angle_gamma   90.00
#
_symmetry.space_group_name_H-M   'P 1'
#
loop_
_entity.id
_entity.type
_entity.pdbx_description
1 polymer ?
#
loop_
_entity_poly.entity_id
_entity_poly.type
_entity_poly.pdbx_seq_one_letter_code
_entity_poly.pdbx_strand_id
1 'polypeptide(L)'
;MSGLYRRLLRIVLAAVAGIATTAAMVRLVTLNRRRSPSWTLLVAALATGAGVALTAGLVWWAAGPRDHQRRSAMRILALSALFGVTLTLVLARILIGPAVEALPDTQVFLRAYVAVLAASLAVTAGFALIGALSAGALPLTRLGVPPRAGPYRTGVVLAVSGGVLMVPGLLILVGTAVYREGALGGNLHLSVLLGAVAALYGLLAGSLMGLLTVRVGQVWRPALAGGLGAGLGGVVCGLLFPLLGVSSVIRSGWGFVLIVAALIAVIHLGWGLSVRRAMTRILQLGERRGRPLQVASRVQVNVVATVALAVLAAVLGLTRTLGEFVTSRPVNPAPLRVTQPANLDATAFCPEPSGVLERAVWQVTTRNDRPDLSCQNRVYPLIRMPGPSAAAEEAVPAAALAAEQAAESPDPAAASGFDDVAALVRSARREVLFTTMQWEEGPLNPGQTLARALADLYAGVRAKPAAYPQGMDVRLTLGNFPVLSTFEWGAEVWGALRDLTAAGVPLSDPALGWRVQLGNYVGTFPHSHVKLLVIDGELLLGAGFNYGYGHFPRGHPSGRGDNLFDLGLVTRGPVAQDGVTVFEDLWTRSKVVECDAEPNAANPQRGCRLGARGVRGGPPEVRDAEPAGTQRVFSLYRREGFTEADQAVVAVLEAARRSVDLLQVNFSMDVGCIVALLNPALCTDRDRLPYMTALLDALGRGVRVRLMSDAGGLGGIENRIALAYLGREMSKRGIPASRFEARWFPTPLHAKAILVDGQMLVVGSMNLHYSSWTQGPLGLAEYDLATTAPGVVREFAGIYRTYWPQSGNIVLPPFLTETGVGQP
;
A
#
# COMPACT_ATOMS: atom_id res chain seq x y z
N MET A 1 -57.83 14.60 4.98
CA MET A 1 -56.59 13.79 4.84
C MET A 1 -56.88 12.46 4.17
N SER A 2 -56.28 12.21 3.00
CA SER A 2 -56.48 11.00 2.20
C SER A 2 -56.08 9.72 2.96
N GLY A 3 -56.72 8.59 2.63
CA GLY A 3 -56.40 7.29 3.23
C GLY A 3 -54.92 6.89 3.08
N LEU A 4 -54.22 7.43 2.08
CA LEU A 4 -52.79 7.24 1.86
C LEU A 4 -51.95 7.90 2.95
N TYR A 5 -52.28 9.13 3.35
CA TYR A 5 -51.50 9.89 4.34
C TYR A 5 -51.64 9.32 5.75
N ARG A 6 -52.87 8.93 6.15
CA ARG A 6 -53.09 8.20 7.42
C ARG A 6 -52.38 6.86 7.46
N ARG A 7 -52.21 6.20 6.31
CA ARG A 7 -51.48 4.93 6.19
C ARG A 7 -49.97 5.16 6.31
N LEU A 8 -49.44 6.18 5.64
CA LEU A 8 -48.02 6.55 5.71
C LEU A 8 -47.61 6.95 7.13
N LEU A 9 -48.42 7.78 7.79
CA LEU A 9 -48.16 8.24 9.17
C LEU A 9 -48.12 7.08 10.17
N ARG A 10 -49.00 6.08 10.02
CA ARG A 10 -48.98 4.87 10.86
C ARG A 10 -47.76 3.98 10.60
N ILE A 11 -47.27 3.90 9.35
CA ILE A 11 -46.00 3.20 9.02
C ILE A 11 -44.84 3.87 9.74
N VAL A 12 -44.76 5.20 9.65
CA VAL A 12 -43.69 5.98 10.29
C VAL A 12 -43.74 5.80 11.81
N LEU A 13 -44.92 5.91 12.43
CA LEU A 13 -45.07 5.72 13.88
C LEU A 13 -44.72 4.30 14.34
N ALA A 14 -45.10 3.25 13.59
CA ALA A 14 -44.76 1.87 13.93
C ALA A 14 -43.24 1.60 13.78
N ALA A 15 -42.61 2.17 12.75
CA ALA A 15 -41.16 2.10 12.58
C ALA A 15 -40.44 2.83 13.73
N VAL A 16 -40.89 4.03 14.09
CA VAL A 16 -40.36 4.81 15.21
C VAL A 16 -40.52 4.06 16.53
N ALA A 17 -41.68 3.44 16.79
CA ALA A 17 -41.91 2.66 18.00
C ALA A 17 -40.98 1.43 18.08
N GLY A 18 -40.83 0.67 16.99
CA GLY A 18 -39.93 -0.49 16.97
C GLY A 18 -38.46 -0.12 17.12
N ILE A 19 -38.04 1.00 16.51
CA ILE A 19 -36.70 1.58 16.72
C ILE A 19 -36.51 1.99 18.18
N ALA A 20 -37.50 2.65 18.80
CA ALA A 20 -37.44 3.07 20.20
C ALA A 20 -37.37 1.87 21.16
N THR A 21 -38.15 0.81 20.93
CA THR A 21 -38.09 -0.42 21.75
C THR A 21 -36.75 -1.13 21.62
N THR A 22 -36.21 -1.23 20.40
CA THR A 22 -34.90 -1.85 20.14
C THR A 22 -33.77 -1.04 20.80
N ALA A 23 -33.81 0.29 20.67
CA ALA A 23 -32.86 1.19 21.31
C ALA A 23 -32.95 1.13 22.84
N ALA A 24 -34.16 1.00 23.41
CA ALA A 24 -34.36 0.84 24.85
C ALA A 24 -33.80 -0.49 25.37
N MET A 25 -34.00 -1.60 24.63
CA MET A 25 -33.42 -2.90 24.99
C MET A 25 -31.90 -2.89 24.91
N VAL A 26 -31.32 -2.31 23.87
CA VAL A 26 -29.85 -2.16 23.76
C VAL A 26 -29.30 -1.27 24.86
N ARG A 27 -29.98 -0.16 25.19
CA ARG A 27 -29.58 0.73 26.29
C ARG A 27 -29.64 0.03 27.65
N LEU A 28 -30.66 -0.79 27.91
CA LEU A 28 -30.75 -1.61 29.12
C LEU A 28 -29.60 -2.62 29.23
N VAL A 29 -29.10 -3.11 28.10
CA VAL A 29 -27.97 -4.07 28.03
C VAL A 29 -26.63 -3.36 28.23
N THR A 30 -26.42 -2.20 27.60
CA THR A 30 -25.17 -1.43 27.74
C THR A 30 -25.00 -0.82 29.13
N LEU A 31 -26.10 -0.62 29.87
CA LEU A 31 -26.07 -0.20 31.27
C LEU A 31 -25.67 -1.32 32.25
N ASN A 32 -25.69 -2.59 31.83
CA ASN A 32 -25.37 -3.73 32.71
C ASN A 32 -24.02 -4.37 32.38
N ARG A 33 -22.92 -3.66 32.65
CA ARG A 33 -21.54 -4.01 32.27
C ARG A 33 -20.92 -5.23 33.00
N ARG A 34 -21.63 -5.92 33.89
CA ARG A 34 -21.06 -6.97 34.78
C ARG A 34 -21.35 -8.44 34.39
N ARG A 35 -21.95 -8.75 33.24
CA ARG A 35 -22.29 -10.14 32.86
C ARG A 35 -21.47 -10.70 31.68
N SER A 36 -21.39 -12.03 31.64
CA SER A 36 -20.52 -12.83 30.76
C SER A 36 -20.78 -12.61 29.25
N PRO A 37 -19.76 -12.81 28.39
CA PRO A 37 -19.85 -12.65 26.93
C PRO A 37 -21.00 -13.43 26.27
N SER A 38 -21.37 -14.58 26.84
CA SER A 38 -22.48 -15.41 26.36
C SER A 38 -23.84 -14.72 26.49
N TRP A 39 -24.04 -13.87 27.51
CA TRP A 39 -25.29 -13.13 27.68
C TRP A 39 -25.40 -11.98 26.67
N THR A 40 -24.30 -11.28 26.41
CA THR A 40 -24.23 -10.24 25.36
C THR A 40 -24.50 -10.83 23.98
N LEU A 41 -23.95 -12.01 23.68
CA LEU A 41 -24.23 -12.74 22.44
C LEU A 41 -25.69 -13.15 22.31
N LEU A 42 -26.29 -13.69 23.39
CA LEU A 42 -27.72 -14.06 23.38
C LEU A 42 -28.61 -12.84 23.14
N VAL A 43 -28.35 -11.73 23.83
CA VAL A 43 -29.18 -10.52 23.68
C VAL A 43 -28.95 -9.84 22.33
N ALA A 44 -27.73 -9.83 21.80
CA ALA A 44 -27.47 -9.39 20.42
C ALA A 44 -28.26 -10.25 19.43
N ALA A 45 -28.24 -11.57 19.57
CA ALA A 45 -29.02 -12.47 18.75
C ALA A 45 -30.53 -12.22 18.86
N LEU A 46 -31.05 -11.95 20.06
CA LEU A 46 -32.46 -11.61 20.30
C LEU A 46 -32.84 -10.25 19.71
N ALA A 47 -32.00 -9.22 19.85
CA ALA A 47 -32.23 -7.89 19.28
C ALA A 47 -32.18 -7.91 17.74
N THR A 48 -31.23 -8.66 17.17
CA THR A 48 -31.17 -8.96 15.74
C THR A 48 -32.43 -9.70 15.29
N GLY A 49 -32.84 -10.74 16.02
CA GLY A 49 -34.08 -11.47 15.75
C GLY A 49 -35.31 -10.57 15.80
N ALA A 50 -35.38 -9.66 16.77
CA ALA A 50 -36.45 -8.67 16.90
C ALA A 50 -36.45 -7.65 15.75
N GLY A 51 -35.28 -7.18 15.32
CA GLY A 51 -35.13 -6.32 14.15
C GLY A 51 -35.61 -6.99 12.86
N VAL A 52 -35.20 -8.24 12.63
CA VAL A 52 -35.66 -9.06 11.50
C VAL A 52 -37.18 -9.27 11.55
N ALA A 53 -37.72 -9.60 12.73
CA ALA A 53 -39.15 -9.78 12.94
C ALA A 53 -39.94 -8.47 12.71
N LEU A 54 -39.40 -7.33 13.14
CA LEU A 54 -40.00 -6.01 12.96
C LEU A 54 -39.98 -5.60 11.48
N THR A 55 -38.86 -5.75 10.77
CA THR A 55 -38.77 -5.47 9.34
C THR A 55 -39.70 -6.37 8.55
N ALA A 56 -39.72 -7.67 8.86
CA ALA A 56 -40.67 -8.61 8.29
C ALA A 56 -42.12 -8.20 8.58
N GLY A 57 -42.42 -7.75 9.80
CA GLY A 57 -43.74 -7.27 10.23
C GLY A 57 -44.19 -5.98 9.55
N LEU A 58 -43.30 -5.00 9.38
CA LEU A 58 -43.59 -3.73 8.69
C LEU A 58 -43.81 -3.94 7.19
N VAL A 59 -43.00 -4.80 6.57
CA VAL A 59 -43.17 -5.21 5.17
C VAL A 59 -44.46 -6.02 5.00
N TRP A 60 -44.80 -6.88 5.96
CA TRP A 60 -46.05 -7.64 6.01
C TRP A 60 -47.28 -6.72 6.13
N TRP A 61 -47.24 -5.73 7.01
CA TRP A 61 -48.36 -4.83 7.28
C TRP A 61 -48.62 -3.83 6.14
N ALA A 62 -47.56 -3.30 5.51
CA ALA A 62 -47.67 -2.48 4.30
C ALA A 62 -48.28 -3.24 3.10
N ALA A 63 -48.25 -4.58 3.13
CA ALA A 63 -48.68 -5.45 2.03
C ALA A 63 -50.12 -6.00 2.15
N GLY A 64 -50.78 -5.86 3.32
CA GLY A 64 -52.18 -6.26 3.57
C GLY A 64 -52.39 -7.73 3.97
N PRO A 65 -53.35 -8.06 4.85
CA PRO A 65 -53.41 -9.34 5.59
C PRO A 65 -53.94 -10.58 4.82
N ARG A 66 -54.39 -10.48 3.57
CA ARG A 66 -55.22 -11.53 2.92
C ARG A 66 -54.52 -12.53 1.98
N ASP A 67 -53.19 -12.66 2.00
CA ASP A 67 -52.50 -13.50 1.02
C ASP A 67 -51.61 -14.59 1.67
N HIS A 68 -52.19 -15.77 1.90
CA HIS A 68 -51.47 -16.94 2.45
C HIS A 68 -50.27 -17.36 1.60
N GLN A 69 -50.30 -17.12 0.28
CA GLN A 69 -49.16 -17.40 -0.62
C GLN A 69 -47.95 -16.49 -0.37
N ARG A 70 -48.10 -15.37 0.36
CA ARG A 70 -46.99 -14.46 0.71
C ARG A 70 -46.27 -14.86 2.00
N ARG A 71 -46.97 -15.47 2.96
CA ARG A 71 -46.36 -15.93 4.22
C ARG A 71 -45.33 -17.03 3.98
N SER A 72 -45.60 -17.91 3.02
CA SER A 72 -44.62 -18.92 2.58
C SER A 72 -43.40 -18.29 1.93
N ALA A 73 -43.58 -17.25 1.11
CA ALA A 73 -42.49 -16.55 0.43
C ALA A 73 -41.47 -15.95 1.39
N MET A 74 -41.95 -15.22 2.39
CA MET A 74 -41.12 -14.54 3.37
C MET A 74 -40.32 -15.54 4.21
N ARG A 75 -40.96 -16.62 4.64
CA ARG A 75 -40.30 -17.72 5.36
C ARG A 75 -39.23 -18.39 4.51
N ILE A 76 -39.54 -18.69 3.25
CA ILE A 76 -38.58 -19.28 2.31
C ILE A 76 -37.38 -18.33 2.15
N LEU A 77 -37.58 -17.05 1.84
CA LEU A 77 -36.49 -16.09 1.66
C LEU A 77 -35.61 -15.92 2.91
N ALA A 78 -36.21 -15.87 4.10
CA ALA A 78 -35.48 -15.75 5.36
C ALA A 78 -34.66 -17.02 5.67
N LEU A 79 -35.26 -18.21 5.49
CA LEU A 79 -34.57 -19.48 5.67
C LEU A 79 -33.44 -19.64 4.65
N SER A 80 -33.67 -19.28 3.37
CA SER A 80 -32.64 -19.28 2.34
C SER A 80 -31.44 -18.44 2.73
N ALA A 81 -31.66 -17.23 3.25
CA ALA A 81 -30.59 -16.36 3.73
C ALA A 81 -29.82 -17.00 4.89
N LEU A 82 -30.52 -17.56 5.87
CA LEU A 82 -29.90 -18.22 7.02
C LEU A 82 -29.03 -19.41 6.60
N PHE A 83 -29.56 -20.30 5.74
CA PHE A 83 -28.82 -21.46 5.24
C PHE A 83 -27.60 -21.04 4.41
N GLY A 84 -27.76 -20.05 3.53
CA GLY A 84 -26.66 -19.56 2.71
C GLY A 84 -25.55 -18.92 3.54
N VAL A 85 -25.88 -18.09 4.53
CA VAL A 85 -24.89 -17.52 5.44
C VAL A 85 -24.20 -18.61 6.28
N THR A 86 -24.97 -19.58 6.77
CA THR A 86 -24.41 -20.72 7.52
C THR A 86 -23.41 -21.48 6.66
N LEU A 87 -23.75 -21.77 5.40
CA LEU A 87 -22.83 -22.42 4.45
C LEU A 87 -21.59 -21.55 4.22
N THR A 88 -21.73 -20.25 4.01
CA THR A 88 -20.58 -19.32 3.87
C THR A 88 -19.64 -19.45 5.06
N LEU A 89 -20.16 -19.46 6.29
CA LEU A 89 -19.33 -19.53 7.50
C LEU A 89 -18.62 -20.87 7.65
N VAL A 90 -19.33 -21.97 7.37
CA VAL A 90 -18.75 -23.32 7.38
C VAL A 90 -17.65 -23.44 6.33
N LEU A 91 -17.92 -23.01 5.10
CA LEU A 91 -16.93 -23.03 4.01
C LEU A 91 -15.75 -22.11 4.31
N ALA A 92 -15.98 -20.88 4.79
CA ALA A 92 -14.91 -19.98 5.18
C ALA A 92 -14.04 -20.61 6.28
N ARG A 93 -14.64 -21.27 7.28
CA ARG A 93 -13.89 -21.94 8.35
C ARG A 93 -13.05 -23.12 7.86
N ILE A 94 -13.60 -23.90 6.92
CA ILE A 94 -12.95 -25.10 6.35
C ILE A 94 -11.90 -24.72 5.30
N LEU A 95 -12.11 -23.65 4.54
CA LEU A 95 -11.22 -23.25 3.45
C LEU A 95 -10.12 -22.31 3.94
N ILE A 96 -10.45 -21.26 4.72
CA ILE A 96 -9.48 -20.22 5.08
C ILE A 96 -8.41 -20.77 6.03
N GLY A 97 -8.82 -21.43 7.12
CA GLY A 97 -7.87 -21.91 8.14
C GLY A 97 -6.79 -22.82 7.55
N PRO A 98 -7.18 -23.98 6.98
CA PRO A 98 -6.22 -24.90 6.36
C PRO A 98 -5.42 -24.29 5.20
N ALA A 99 -6.03 -23.44 4.37
CA ALA A 99 -5.31 -22.83 3.25
C ALA A 99 -4.28 -21.78 3.71
N VAL A 100 -4.58 -21.04 4.78
CA VAL A 100 -3.67 -20.06 5.38
C VAL A 100 -2.59 -20.74 6.23
N GLU A 101 -2.91 -21.86 6.89
CA GLU A 101 -1.95 -22.68 7.66
C GLU A 101 -0.99 -23.46 6.75
N ALA A 102 -1.41 -23.84 5.54
CA ALA A 102 -0.55 -24.51 4.56
C ALA A 102 0.52 -23.58 3.94
N LEU A 103 0.38 -22.28 4.10
CA LEU A 103 1.30 -21.28 3.58
C LEU A 103 2.28 -20.82 4.67
N PRO A 104 3.57 -20.60 4.35
CA PRO A 104 4.54 -20.10 5.31
C PRO A 104 4.12 -18.78 5.93
N ASP A 105 4.34 -18.60 7.24
CA ASP A 105 3.99 -17.36 7.96
C ASP A 105 4.65 -16.11 7.35
N THR A 106 5.80 -16.29 6.68
CA THR A 106 6.53 -15.24 5.99
C THR A 106 5.83 -14.71 4.72
N GLN A 107 4.81 -15.40 4.20
CA GLN A 107 4.08 -14.98 3.00
C GLN A 107 2.74 -14.31 3.35
N VAL A 108 2.79 -13.28 4.21
CA VAL A 108 1.60 -12.61 4.76
C VAL A 108 0.62 -12.17 3.67
N PHE A 109 1.11 -11.59 2.57
CA PHE A 109 0.26 -11.14 1.47
C PHE A 109 -0.36 -12.29 0.67
N LEU A 110 0.37 -13.38 0.42
CA LEU A 110 -0.21 -14.55 -0.23
C LEU A 110 -1.24 -15.24 0.69
N ARG A 111 -0.98 -15.31 1.99
CA ARG A 111 -1.94 -15.80 2.98
C ARG A 111 -3.21 -14.97 2.98
N ALA A 112 -3.08 -13.64 3.02
CA ALA A 112 -4.21 -12.72 2.94
C ALA A 112 -4.96 -12.90 1.61
N TYR A 113 -4.25 -13.03 0.50
CA TYR A 113 -4.83 -13.28 -0.82
C TYR A 113 -5.59 -14.61 -0.88
N VAL A 114 -4.99 -15.71 -0.43
CA VAL A 114 -5.64 -17.03 -0.39
C VAL A 114 -6.83 -17.01 0.57
N ALA A 115 -6.73 -16.33 1.70
CA ALA A 115 -7.85 -16.12 2.61
C ALA A 115 -8.99 -15.34 1.94
N VAL A 116 -8.68 -14.27 1.20
CA VAL A 116 -9.67 -13.49 0.45
C VAL A 116 -10.29 -14.34 -0.65
N LEU A 117 -9.51 -15.13 -1.40
CA LEU A 117 -10.01 -16.02 -2.45
C LEU A 117 -10.92 -17.10 -1.85
N ALA A 118 -10.50 -17.75 -0.76
CA ALA A 118 -11.29 -18.74 -0.04
C ALA A 118 -12.59 -18.11 0.52
N ALA A 119 -12.52 -16.89 1.06
CA ALA A 119 -13.69 -16.14 1.49
C ALA A 119 -14.61 -15.80 0.31
N SER A 120 -14.07 -15.40 -0.84
CA SER A 120 -14.84 -15.12 -2.07
C SER A 120 -15.54 -16.36 -2.60
N LEU A 121 -14.88 -17.50 -2.59
CA LEU A 121 -15.50 -18.78 -2.96
C LEU A 121 -16.61 -19.16 -1.98
N ALA A 122 -16.35 -19.03 -0.67
CA ALA A 122 -17.35 -19.32 0.37
C ALA A 122 -18.58 -18.40 0.25
N VAL A 123 -18.38 -17.09 0.06
CA VAL A 123 -19.46 -16.11 -0.13
C VAL A 123 -20.23 -16.42 -1.42
N THR A 124 -19.54 -16.68 -2.52
CA THR A 124 -20.18 -17.01 -3.81
C THR A 124 -21.04 -18.27 -3.69
N ALA A 125 -20.52 -19.33 -3.06
CA ALA A 125 -21.25 -20.57 -2.81
C ALA A 125 -22.46 -20.36 -1.88
N GLY A 126 -22.30 -19.58 -0.82
CA GLY A 126 -23.39 -19.22 0.08
C GLY A 126 -24.51 -18.48 -0.66
N PHE A 127 -24.19 -17.44 -1.43
CA PHE A 127 -25.18 -16.71 -2.22
C PHE A 127 -25.81 -17.57 -3.32
N ALA A 128 -25.07 -18.50 -3.92
CA ALA A 128 -25.63 -19.50 -4.85
C ALA A 128 -26.72 -20.33 -4.15
N LEU A 129 -26.46 -20.80 -2.93
CA LEU A 129 -27.43 -21.54 -2.12
C LEU A 129 -28.63 -20.66 -1.74
N ILE A 130 -28.40 -19.42 -1.31
CA ILE A 130 -29.49 -18.45 -1.06
C ILE A 130 -30.40 -18.36 -2.29
N GLY A 131 -29.82 -18.24 -3.47
CA GLY A 131 -30.55 -18.11 -4.72
C GLY A 131 -31.36 -19.34 -5.06
N ALA A 132 -30.72 -20.51 -5.02
CA ALA A 132 -31.35 -21.79 -5.33
C ALA A 132 -32.57 -22.06 -4.43
N LEU A 133 -32.42 -21.85 -3.12
CA LEU A 133 -33.51 -22.02 -2.15
C LEU A 133 -34.61 -20.95 -2.29
N SER A 134 -34.24 -19.74 -2.72
CA SER A 134 -35.19 -18.63 -2.93
C SER A 134 -36.09 -18.80 -4.17
N ALA A 135 -35.77 -19.71 -5.09
CA ALA A 135 -36.55 -19.92 -6.31
C ALA A 135 -38.03 -20.23 -6.05
N GLY A 136 -38.33 -21.00 -4.99
CA GLY A 136 -39.70 -21.32 -4.58
C GLY A 136 -40.51 -20.12 -4.08
N ALA A 137 -39.86 -19.02 -3.70
CA ALA A 137 -40.51 -17.78 -3.33
C ALA A 137 -40.85 -16.87 -4.53
N LEU A 138 -40.35 -17.17 -5.73
CA LEU A 138 -40.54 -16.38 -6.94
C LEU A 138 -41.56 -17.06 -7.88
N PRO A 139 -42.36 -16.31 -8.65
CA PRO A 139 -43.40 -16.89 -9.50
C PRO A 139 -42.83 -17.41 -10.83
N LEU A 140 -41.70 -18.14 -10.79
CA LEU A 140 -40.91 -18.52 -11.96
C LEU A 140 -41.65 -19.48 -12.89
N THR A 141 -42.36 -20.45 -12.33
CA THR A 141 -43.17 -21.41 -13.10
C THR A 141 -44.31 -20.73 -13.84
N ARG A 142 -44.96 -19.73 -13.21
CA ARG A 142 -46.00 -18.92 -13.85
C ARG A 142 -45.42 -18.02 -14.96
N LEU A 143 -44.14 -17.65 -14.85
CA LEU A 143 -43.38 -16.98 -15.90
C LEU A 143 -42.85 -17.94 -16.98
N GLY A 144 -43.23 -19.22 -16.97
CA GLY A 144 -42.81 -20.21 -17.95
C GLY A 144 -41.37 -20.71 -17.80
N VAL A 145 -40.73 -20.48 -16.64
CA VAL A 145 -39.45 -21.09 -16.30
C VAL A 145 -39.71 -22.53 -15.85
N PRO A 146 -39.06 -23.55 -16.45
CA PRO A 146 -39.22 -24.94 -16.01
C PRO A 146 -38.89 -25.09 -14.51
N PRO A 147 -39.66 -25.88 -13.73
CA PRO A 147 -39.44 -26.03 -12.29
C PRO A 147 -38.00 -26.44 -11.93
N ARG A 148 -37.39 -27.33 -12.73
CA ARG A 148 -36.00 -27.78 -12.56
C ARG A 148 -34.96 -26.69 -12.86
N ALA A 149 -35.29 -25.70 -13.68
CA ALA A 149 -34.39 -24.61 -14.07
C ALA A 149 -34.44 -23.41 -13.11
N GLY A 150 -35.50 -23.29 -12.31
CA GLY A 150 -35.68 -22.19 -11.35
C GLY A 150 -34.52 -22.07 -10.35
N PRO A 151 -34.21 -23.12 -9.57
CA PRO A 151 -33.12 -23.10 -8.60
C PRO A 151 -31.77 -22.75 -9.22
N TYR A 152 -31.44 -23.35 -10.38
CA TYR A 152 -30.20 -23.06 -11.10
C TYR A 152 -30.10 -21.58 -11.51
N ARG A 153 -31.14 -21.04 -12.16
CA ARG A 153 -31.13 -19.65 -12.64
C ARG A 153 -31.01 -18.65 -11.49
N THR A 154 -31.77 -18.84 -10.41
CA THR A 154 -31.71 -17.93 -9.25
C THR A 154 -30.41 -18.12 -8.47
N GLY A 155 -29.87 -19.33 -8.39
CA GLY A 155 -28.56 -19.62 -7.82
C GLY A 155 -27.43 -18.89 -8.55
N VAL A 156 -27.34 -19.01 -9.88
CA VAL A 156 -26.34 -18.32 -10.69
C VAL A 156 -26.44 -16.80 -10.54
N VAL A 157 -27.66 -16.24 -10.55
CA VAL A 157 -27.89 -14.79 -10.38
C VAL A 157 -27.29 -14.30 -9.07
N LEU A 158 -27.59 -14.96 -7.96
CA LEU A 158 -27.10 -14.51 -6.66
C LEU A 158 -25.63 -14.83 -6.44
N ALA A 159 -25.12 -15.96 -6.98
CA ALA A 159 -23.69 -16.29 -6.95
C ALA A 159 -22.86 -15.19 -7.63
N VAL A 160 -23.23 -14.80 -8.86
CA VAL A 160 -22.53 -13.75 -9.61
C VAL A 160 -22.69 -12.39 -8.93
N SER A 161 -23.89 -12.02 -8.50
CA SER A 161 -24.12 -10.72 -7.87
C SER A 161 -23.42 -10.58 -6.52
N GLY A 162 -23.43 -11.63 -5.70
CA GLY A 162 -22.77 -11.65 -4.39
C GLY A 162 -21.25 -11.76 -4.50
N GLY A 163 -20.75 -12.60 -5.41
CA GLY A 163 -19.32 -12.78 -5.66
C GLY A 163 -18.65 -11.51 -6.20
N VAL A 164 -19.23 -10.88 -7.23
CA VAL A 164 -18.68 -9.67 -7.85
C VAL A 164 -18.67 -8.49 -6.88
N LEU A 165 -19.69 -8.36 -6.01
CA LEU A 165 -19.82 -7.23 -5.10
C LEU A 165 -19.10 -7.40 -3.76
N MET A 166 -18.49 -8.57 -3.51
CA MET A 166 -17.65 -8.76 -2.33
C MET A 166 -16.47 -7.80 -2.31
N VAL A 167 -15.75 -7.65 -3.43
CA VAL A 167 -14.56 -6.79 -3.51
C VAL A 167 -14.93 -5.30 -3.31
N PRO A 168 -15.89 -4.71 -4.04
CA PRO A 168 -16.37 -3.35 -3.76
C PRO A 168 -16.91 -3.19 -2.34
N GLY A 169 -17.63 -4.19 -1.81
CA GLY A 169 -18.17 -4.15 -0.45
C GLY A 169 -17.07 -4.11 0.62
N LEU A 170 -16.00 -4.89 0.45
CA LEU A 170 -14.83 -4.86 1.32
C LEU A 170 -14.06 -3.54 1.21
N LEU A 171 -13.80 -3.06 -0.01
CA LEU A 171 -13.12 -1.78 -0.25
C LEU A 171 -13.90 -0.62 0.36
N ILE A 172 -15.23 -0.68 0.32
CA ILE A 172 -16.11 0.30 0.94
C ILE A 172 -16.07 0.21 2.46
N LEU A 173 -16.03 -0.99 3.04
CA LEU A 173 -15.85 -1.16 4.49
C LEU A 173 -14.50 -0.62 4.96
N VAL A 174 -13.41 -0.92 4.24
CA VAL A 174 -12.08 -0.35 4.48
C VAL A 174 -12.12 1.18 4.33
N GLY A 175 -12.72 1.68 3.25
CA GLY A 175 -12.91 3.11 3.00
C GLY A 175 -13.73 3.80 4.09
N THR A 176 -14.71 3.13 4.71
CA THR A 176 -15.45 3.69 5.86
C THR A 176 -14.65 3.71 7.16
N ALA A 177 -13.74 2.75 7.35
CA ALA A 177 -12.81 2.78 8.46
C ALA A 177 -11.87 3.98 8.30
N VAL A 178 -11.30 4.17 7.10
CA VAL A 178 -10.46 5.32 6.75
C VAL A 178 -11.24 6.65 6.83
N TYR A 179 -12.50 6.68 6.39
CA TYR A 179 -13.37 7.87 6.43
C TYR A 179 -13.61 8.38 7.85
N ARG A 180 -13.75 7.48 8.84
CA ARG A 180 -13.92 7.86 10.25
C ARG A 180 -12.70 8.59 10.83
N GLU A 181 -11.56 8.55 10.14
CA GLU A 181 -10.33 9.24 10.54
C GLU A 181 -10.21 10.67 9.99
N GLY A 182 -11.26 11.18 9.30
CA GLY A 182 -11.39 12.59 9.00
C GLY A 182 -10.90 13.05 7.63
N ALA A 183 -10.43 12.14 6.76
CA ALA A 183 -9.88 12.48 5.44
C ALA A 183 -10.91 13.06 4.43
N LEU A 184 -12.22 12.90 4.65
CA LEU A 184 -13.28 13.32 3.70
C LEU A 184 -14.42 14.14 4.33
N GLY A 185 -14.26 14.61 5.57
CA GLY A 185 -15.25 15.44 6.29
C GLY A 185 -16.48 14.66 6.78
N GLY A 186 -16.98 14.98 7.97
CA GLY A 186 -17.95 14.18 8.75
C GLY A 186 -19.38 13.96 8.21
N ASN A 187 -19.66 14.21 6.93
CA ASN A 187 -21.02 14.24 6.37
C ASN A 187 -21.48 12.99 5.60
N LEU A 188 -20.60 12.07 5.23
CA LEU A 188 -20.97 10.78 4.64
C LEU A 188 -21.40 9.77 5.73
N HIS A 189 -22.71 9.60 5.90
CA HIS A 189 -23.25 8.60 6.82
C HIS A 189 -23.04 7.17 6.28
N LEU A 190 -22.52 6.27 7.11
CA LEU A 190 -22.37 4.83 6.83
C LEU A 190 -23.65 4.20 6.24
N SER A 191 -24.83 4.72 6.62
CA SER A 191 -26.12 4.29 6.08
C SER A 191 -26.33 4.59 4.60
N VAL A 192 -25.84 5.72 4.11
CA VAL A 192 -25.92 6.09 2.68
C VAL A 192 -25.07 5.14 1.87
N LEU A 193 -23.85 4.86 2.34
CA LEU A 193 -22.92 4.01 1.62
C LEU A 193 -23.35 2.55 1.63
N LEU A 194 -23.79 2.02 2.77
CA LEU A 194 -24.35 0.68 2.86
C LEU A 194 -25.64 0.56 2.02
N GLY A 195 -26.47 1.61 2.00
CA GLY A 195 -27.62 1.72 1.11
C GLY A 195 -27.23 1.67 -0.37
N ALA A 196 -26.18 2.38 -0.77
CA ALA A 196 -25.69 2.41 -2.15
C ALA A 196 -25.13 1.06 -2.60
N VAL A 197 -24.32 0.39 -1.76
CA VAL A 197 -23.81 -0.97 -2.06
C VAL A 197 -24.94 -1.97 -2.18
N ALA A 198 -25.88 -1.94 -1.24
CA ALA A 198 -27.03 -2.83 -1.28
C ALA A 198 -27.92 -2.55 -2.50
N ALA A 199 -28.11 -1.28 -2.88
CA ALA A 199 -28.83 -0.91 -4.10
C ALA A 199 -28.13 -1.42 -5.36
N LEU A 200 -26.81 -1.29 -5.45
CA LEU A 200 -26.03 -1.83 -6.57
C LEU A 200 -26.16 -3.36 -6.67
N TYR A 201 -26.09 -4.06 -5.54
CA TYR A 201 -26.40 -5.49 -5.45
C TYR A 201 -27.79 -5.81 -5.96
N GLY A 202 -28.79 -5.07 -5.48
CA GLY A 202 -30.18 -5.26 -5.90
C GLY A 202 -30.40 -5.03 -7.39
N LEU A 203 -29.76 -4.00 -7.97
CA LEU A 203 -29.83 -3.67 -9.39
C LEU A 203 -29.19 -4.77 -10.25
N LEU A 204 -27.99 -5.23 -9.88
CA LEU A 204 -27.28 -6.29 -10.58
C LEU A 204 -28.06 -7.60 -10.52
N ALA A 205 -28.46 -8.03 -9.32
CA ALA A 205 -29.22 -9.26 -9.12
C ALA A 205 -30.59 -9.21 -9.79
N GLY A 206 -31.29 -8.07 -9.71
CA GLY A 206 -32.57 -7.86 -10.38
C GLY A 206 -32.45 -7.87 -11.90
N SER A 207 -31.38 -7.31 -12.47
CA SER A 207 -31.13 -7.28 -13.91
C SER A 207 -30.82 -8.68 -14.46
N LEU A 208 -29.89 -9.40 -13.81
CA LEU A 208 -29.57 -10.77 -14.19
C LEU A 208 -30.80 -11.68 -14.03
N MET A 209 -31.56 -11.53 -12.95
CA MET A 209 -32.79 -12.29 -12.76
C MET A 209 -33.81 -11.98 -13.86
N GLY A 210 -33.97 -10.71 -14.23
CA GLY A 210 -34.81 -10.31 -15.35
C GLY A 210 -34.37 -10.96 -16.66
N LEU A 211 -33.08 -10.88 -16.99
CA LEU A 211 -32.51 -11.43 -18.21
C LEU A 211 -32.63 -12.96 -18.29
N LEU A 212 -32.62 -13.67 -17.16
CA LEU A 212 -32.79 -15.12 -17.14
C LEU A 212 -34.25 -15.59 -17.09
N THR A 213 -35.22 -14.68 -16.93
CA THR A 213 -36.63 -15.07 -16.73
C THR A 213 -37.62 -14.40 -17.66
N VAL A 214 -37.39 -13.16 -18.08
CA VAL A 214 -38.32 -12.38 -18.90
C VAL A 214 -37.66 -11.84 -20.18
N ARG A 215 -38.47 -11.56 -21.21
CA ARG A 215 -38.40 -10.32 -22.00
C ARG A 215 -37.23 -9.36 -21.75
N VAL A 216 -36.24 -9.18 -22.62
CA VAL A 216 -35.24 -8.08 -22.48
C VAL A 216 -35.93 -6.73 -22.21
N GLY A 217 -37.02 -6.41 -22.93
CA GLY A 217 -37.79 -5.18 -22.72
C GLY A 217 -38.54 -5.07 -21.38
N GLN A 218 -38.53 -6.11 -20.54
CA GLN A 218 -39.14 -6.14 -19.20
C GLN A 218 -38.10 -6.24 -18.08
N VAL A 219 -36.80 -6.38 -18.40
CA VAL A 219 -35.70 -6.56 -17.42
C VAL A 219 -35.59 -5.39 -16.45
N TRP A 220 -35.87 -4.17 -16.89
CA TRP A 220 -35.77 -2.97 -16.06
C TRP A 220 -36.66 -3.03 -14.81
N ARG A 221 -37.74 -3.81 -14.83
CA ARG A 221 -38.68 -3.94 -13.70
C ARG A 221 -38.10 -4.73 -12.53
N PRO A 222 -37.66 -5.99 -12.68
CA PRO A 222 -36.97 -6.70 -11.62
C PRO A 222 -35.65 -6.01 -11.25
N ALA A 223 -34.94 -5.36 -12.18
CA ALA A 223 -33.75 -4.55 -11.89
C ALA A 223 -34.06 -3.42 -10.90
N LEU A 224 -34.97 -2.50 -11.25
CA LEU A 224 -35.35 -1.37 -10.41
C LEU A 224 -35.94 -1.83 -9.06
N ALA A 225 -36.79 -2.87 -9.09
CA ALA A 225 -37.38 -3.41 -7.87
C ALA A 225 -36.33 -4.05 -6.95
N GLY A 226 -35.36 -4.78 -7.52
CA GLY A 226 -34.22 -5.31 -6.79
C GLY A 226 -33.40 -4.20 -6.16
N GLY A 227 -33.05 -3.17 -6.94
CA GLY A 227 -32.27 -2.01 -6.48
C GLY A 227 -32.92 -1.27 -5.31
N LEU A 228 -34.20 -0.91 -5.46
CA LEU A 228 -34.94 -0.23 -4.39
C LEU A 228 -35.11 -1.14 -3.15
N GLY A 229 -35.44 -2.41 -3.35
CA GLY A 229 -35.68 -3.36 -2.26
C GLY A 229 -34.43 -3.63 -1.43
N ALA A 230 -33.31 -3.91 -2.09
CA ALA A 230 -32.03 -4.14 -1.44
C ALA A 230 -31.46 -2.85 -0.84
N GLY A 231 -31.54 -1.73 -1.56
CA GLY A 231 -31.08 -0.41 -1.08
C GLY A 231 -31.78 0.04 0.19
N LEU A 232 -33.11 -0.11 0.27
CA LEU A 232 -33.87 0.15 1.49
C LEU A 232 -33.42 -0.76 2.65
N GLY A 233 -33.16 -2.04 2.37
CA GLY A 233 -32.59 -2.96 3.35
C GLY A 233 -31.23 -2.50 3.89
N GLY A 234 -30.35 -2.03 3.00
CA GLY A 234 -29.03 -1.47 3.36
C GLY A 234 -29.14 -0.20 4.20
N VAL A 235 -30.01 0.75 3.82
CA VAL A 235 -30.26 1.98 4.59
C VAL A 235 -30.80 1.66 5.99
N VAL A 236 -31.78 0.76 6.09
CA VAL A 236 -32.35 0.34 7.38
C VAL A 236 -31.27 -0.24 8.27
N CYS A 237 -30.44 -1.15 7.75
CA CYS A 237 -29.34 -1.70 8.52
C CYS A 237 -28.38 -0.59 8.97
N GLY A 238 -27.97 0.27 8.05
CA GLY A 238 -27.05 1.38 8.31
C GLY A 238 -27.53 2.37 9.36
N LEU A 239 -28.83 2.61 9.46
CA LEU A 239 -29.44 3.43 10.51
C LEU A 239 -29.51 2.70 11.86
N LEU A 240 -29.66 1.37 11.85
CA LEU A 240 -29.68 0.55 13.07
C LEU A 240 -28.27 0.35 13.66
N PHE A 241 -27.21 0.35 12.84
CA PHE A 241 -25.82 0.13 13.31
C PHE A 241 -25.40 1.06 14.46
N PRO A 242 -25.57 2.40 14.37
CA PRO A 242 -25.26 3.30 15.48
C PRO A 242 -26.15 3.07 16.71
N LEU A 243 -27.43 2.76 16.48
CA LEU A 243 -28.42 2.58 17.56
C LEU A 243 -28.19 1.30 18.37
N LEU A 244 -27.61 0.28 17.75
CA LEU A 244 -27.34 -1.03 18.37
C LEU A 244 -25.99 -1.08 19.13
N GLY A 245 -25.20 0.00 19.17
CA GLY A 245 -23.90 0.00 19.86
C GLY A 245 -22.89 -1.00 19.26
N VAL A 246 -22.99 -1.22 17.95
CA VAL A 246 -22.32 -2.31 17.22
C VAL A 246 -20.80 -2.31 17.35
N SER A 247 -20.18 -1.17 17.66
CA SER A 247 -18.74 -1.07 17.91
C SER A 247 -18.24 -1.98 19.05
N SER A 248 -19.12 -2.38 19.99
CA SER A 248 -18.79 -3.35 21.03
C SER A 248 -18.97 -4.81 20.57
N VAL A 249 -19.99 -5.07 19.73
CA VAL A 249 -20.34 -6.41 19.23
C VAL A 249 -19.37 -6.88 18.14
N ILE A 250 -18.88 -5.97 17.28
CA ILE A 250 -17.86 -6.26 16.24
C ILE A 250 -16.56 -6.80 16.86
N ARG A 251 -16.21 -6.39 18.09
CA ARG A 251 -14.95 -6.83 18.74
C ARG A 251 -14.95 -8.32 19.10
N SER A 252 -16.12 -8.90 19.33
CA SER A 252 -16.24 -10.36 19.43
C SER A 252 -16.39 -10.89 18.01
N GLY A 253 -15.44 -11.65 17.46
CA GLY A 253 -15.51 -12.12 16.06
C GLY A 253 -16.88 -12.76 15.69
N TRP A 254 -17.53 -13.43 16.64
CA TRP A 254 -18.90 -13.95 16.50
C TRP A 254 -19.99 -12.89 16.38
N GLY A 255 -19.88 -11.79 17.12
CA GLY A 255 -20.79 -10.66 17.01
C GLY A 255 -20.73 -9.99 15.64
N PHE A 256 -19.54 -9.86 15.05
CA PHE A 256 -19.39 -9.40 13.66
C PHE A 256 -20.11 -10.34 12.68
N VAL A 257 -19.89 -11.65 12.81
CA VAL A 257 -20.54 -12.67 11.98
C VAL A 257 -22.06 -12.60 12.05
N LEU A 258 -22.63 -12.50 13.26
CA LEU A 258 -24.09 -12.41 13.45
C LEU A 258 -24.68 -11.14 12.82
N ILE A 259 -23.95 -10.03 12.88
CA ILE A 259 -24.37 -8.77 12.29
C ILE A 259 -24.33 -8.82 10.77
N VAL A 260 -23.26 -9.39 10.19
CA VAL A 260 -23.16 -9.61 8.74
C VAL A 260 -24.28 -10.55 8.26
N ALA A 261 -24.57 -11.62 9.02
CA ALA A 261 -25.66 -12.53 8.74
C ALA A 261 -27.02 -11.81 8.70
N ALA A 262 -27.30 -10.98 9.71
CA ALA A 262 -28.51 -10.18 9.80
C ALA A 262 -28.65 -9.20 8.64
N LEU A 263 -27.56 -8.51 8.31
CA LEU A 263 -27.48 -7.57 7.19
C LEU A 263 -27.82 -8.25 5.87
N ILE A 264 -27.18 -9.39 5.57
CA ILE A 264 -27.44 -10.18 4.37
C ILE A 264 -28.90 -10.62 4.34
N ALA A 265 -29.44 -11.09 5.46
CA ALA A 265 -30.84 -11.52 5.54
C ALA A 265 -31.84 -10.38 5.27
N VAL A 266 -31.62 -9.19 5.84
CA VAL A 266 -32.49 -8.02 5.63
C VAL A 266 -32.42 -7.51 4.18
N ILE A 267 -31.21 -7.38 3.62
CA ILE A 267 -31.01 -6.97 2.23
C ILE A 267 -31.65 -7.98 1.27
N HIS A 268 -31.42 -9.27 1.49
CA HIS A 268 -31.97 -10.35 0.66
C HIS A 268 -33.50 -10.41 0.72
N LEU A 269 -34.08 -10.21 1.90
CA LEU A 269 -35.53 -10.15 2.07
C LEU A 269 -36.14 -8.97 1.31
N GLY A 270 -35.52 -7.79 1.42
CA GLY A 270 -35.92 -6.59 0.69
C GLY A 270 -35.87 -6.78 -0.83
N TRP A 271 -34.79 -7.38 -1.33
CA TRP A 271 -34.62 -7.76 -2.74
C TRP A 271 -35.71 -8.74 -3.20
N GLY A 272 -35.80 -9.90 -2.55
CA GLY A 272 -36.64 -11.01 -2.99
C GLY A 272 -38.13 -10.67 -3.03
N LEU A 273 -38.62 -9.94 -2.02
CA LEU A 273 -40.02 -9.49 -1.98
C LEU A 273 -40.33 -8.46 -3.07
N SER A 274 -39.40 -7.56 -3.34
CA SER A 274 -39.55 -6.52 -4.36
C SER A 274 -39.52 -7.11 -5.78
N VAL A 275 -38.57 -8.01 -6.06
CA VAL A 275 -38.48 -8.73 -7.34
C VAL A 275 -39.71 -9.60 -7.57
N ARG A 276 -40.16 -10.36 -6.55
CA ARG A 276 -41.41 -11.14 -6.61
C ARG A 276 -42.60 -10.27 -7.00
N ARG A 277 -42.73 -9.09 -6.39
CA ARG A 277 -43.82 -8.15 -6.68
C ARG A 277 -43.75 -7.63 -8.11
N ALA A 278 -42.55 -7.29 -8.60
CA ALA A 278 -42.36 -6.85 -9.98
C ALA A 278 -42.74 -7.94 -10.99
N MET A 279 -42.29 -9.19 -10.75
CA MET A 279 -42.63 -10.35 -11.57
C MET A 279 -44.13 -10.66 -11.57
N THR A 280 -44.78 -10.58 -10.40
CA THR A 280 -46.23 -10.76 -10.28
C THR A 280 -47.01 -9.71 -11.05
N ARG A 281 -46.54 -8.45 -11.06
CA ARG A 281 -47.13 -7.38 -11.88
C ARG A 281 -46.94 -7.62 -13.38
N ILE A 282 -45.79 -8.14 -13.79
CA ILE A 282 -45.57 -8.56 -15.18
C ILE A 282 -46.60 -9.62 -15.57
N LEU A 283 -46.80 -10.64 -14.72
CA LEU A 283 -47.81 -11.70 -14.94
C LEU A 283 -49.21 -11.12 -15.15
N GLN A 284 -49.66 -10.29 -14.22
CA GLN A 284 -50.99 -9.66 -14.27
C GLN A 284 -51.19 -8.79 -15.52
N LEU A 285 -50.14 -8.10 -15.98
CA LEU A 285 -50.22 -7.27 -17.19
C LEU A 285 -50.28 -8.09 -18.47
N GLY A 286 -49.63 -9.26 -18.49
CA GLY A 286 -49.76 -10.21 -19.61
C GLY A 286 -51.16 -10.79 -19.71
N GLU A 287 -51.70 -11.25 -18.57
CA GLU A 287 -53.08 -11.76 -18.45
C GLU A 287 -54.10 -10.73 -18.95
N ARG A 288 -54.00 -9.48 -18.50
CA ARG A 288 -54.90 -8.39 -18.93
C ARG A 288 -54.82 -8.05 -20.42
N ARG A 289 -53.67 -8.29 -21.06
CA ARG A 289 -53.45 -7.95 -22.47
C ARG A 289 -53.71 -9.11 -23.42
N GLY A 290 -54.10 -10.29 -22.91
CA GLY A 290 -54.34 -11.49 -23.72
C GLY A 290 -53.13 -11.96 -24.53
N ARG A 291 -51.92 -11.48 -24.22
CA ARG A 291 -50.70 -11.86 -24.93
C ARG A 291 -49.93 -12.87 -24.08
N PRO A 292 -49.50 -14.02 -24.65
CA PRO A 292 -48.68 -14.98 -23.91
C PRO A 292 -47.43 -14.27 -23.42
N LEU A 293 -47.21 -14.37 -22.11
CA LEU A 293 -46.08 -13.73 -21.45
C LEU A 293 -44.79 -14.28 -22.03
N GLN A 294 -43.98 -13.34 -22.49
CA GLN A 294 -42.81 -13.65 -23.25
C GLN A 294 -41.65 -13.99 -22.30
N VAL A 295 -41.52 -15.29 -22.02
CA VAL A 295 -40.38 -15.90 -21.31
C VAL A 295 -39.07 -15.53 -22.02
N ALA A 296 -37.99 -15.39 -21.26
CA ALA A 296 -36.65 -15.30 -21.85
C ALA A 296 -36.41 -16.49 -22.79
N SER A 297 -35.92 -16.22 -24.01
CA SER A 297 -35.61 -17.28 -24.97
C SER A 297 -34.46 -18.16 -24.47
N ARG A 298 -34.36 -19.41 -24.96
CA ARG A 298 -33.21 -20.28 -24.62
C ARG A 298 -31.87 -19.62 -24.99
N VAL A 299 -31.83 -18.93 -26.13
CA VAL A 299 -30.65 -18.18 -26.59
C VAL A 299 -30.29 -17.07 -25.59
N GLN A 300 -31.27 -16.26 -25.16
CA GLN A 300 -31.05 -15.20 -24.16
C GLN A 300 -30.51 -15.78 -22.85
N VAL A 301 -31.10 -16.87 -22.36
CA VAL A 301 -30.67 -17.52 -21.11
C VAL A 301 -29.23 -18.04 -21.23
N ASN A 302 -28.89 -18.70 -22.33
CA ASN A 302 -27.55 -19.25 -22.54
C ASN A 302 -26.51 -18.13 -22.67
N VAL A 303 -26.77 -17.10 -23.49
CA VAL A 303 -25.86 -15.96 -23.65
C VAL A 303 -25.63 -15.27 -22.31
N VAL A 304 -26.69 -14.97 -21.56
CA VAL A 304 -26.58 -14.28 -20.27
C VAL A 304 -25.84 -15.13 -19.24
N ALA A 305 -26.12 -16.44 -19.18
CA ALA A 305 -25.40 -17.35 -18.28
C ALA A 305 -23.92 -17.45 -18.65
N THR A 306 -23.58 -17.58 -19.93
CA THR A 306 -22.19 -17.63 -20.41
C THR A 306 -21.45 -16.33 -20.10
N VAL A 307 -22.05 -15.17 -20.40
CA VAL A 307 -21.45 -13.87 -20.09
C VAL A 307 -21.29 -13.68 -18.58
N ALA A 308 -22.28 -14.05 -17.78
CA ALA A 308 -22.19 -13.94 -16.32
C ALA A 308 -21.09 -14.83 -15.73
N LEU A 309 -20.92 -16.04 -16.27
CA LEU A 309 -19.81 -16.95 -15.90
C LEU A 309 -18.46 -16.43 -16.40
N ALA A 310 -18.39 -15.83 -17.59
CA ALA A 310 -17.18 -15.19 -18.11
C ALA A 310 -16.78 -13.98 -17.26
N VAL A 311 -17.72 -13.16 -16.80
CA VAL A 311 -17.48 -12.07 -15.85
C VAL A 311 -16.95 -12.60 -14.52
N LEU A 312 -17.56 -13.66 -13.98
CA LEU A 312 -17.06 -14.31 -12.76
C LEU A 312 -15.64 -14.86 -12.97
N ALA A 313 -15.37 -15.50 -14.11
CA ALA A 313 -14.05 -15.98 -14.49
C ALA A 313 -13.04 -14.84 -14.68
N ALA A 314 -13.46 -13.69 -15.23
CA ALA A 314 -12.62 -12.50 -15.35
C ALA A 314 -12.28 -11.90 -13.98
N VAL A 315 -13.23 -11.89 -13.04
CA VAL A 315 -12.95 -11.52 -11.64
C VAL A 315 -11.95 -12.49 -11.01
N LEU A 316 -12.07 -13.80 -11.27
CA LEU A 316 -11.07 -14.79 -10.83
C LEU A 316 -9.72 -14.63 -11.57
N GLY A 317 -9.73 -14.17 -12.82
CA GLY A 317 -8.54 -13.81 -13.57
C GLY A 317 -7.83 -12.60 -12.96
N LEU A 318 -8.59 -11.57 -12.58
CA LEU A 318 -8.08 -10.44 -11.80
C LEU A 318 -7.55 -10.90 -10.45
N THR A 319 -8.19 -11.85 -9.77
CA THR A 319 -7.60 -12.41 -8.55
C THR A 319 -6.28 -13.09 -8.88
N ARG A 320 -6.13 -13.83 -9.98
CA ARG A 320 -4.82 -14.39 -10.34
C ARG A 320 -3.76 -13.31 -10.54
N THR A 321 -4.07 -12.24 -11.28
CA THR A 321 -3.15 -11.10 -11.46
C THR A 321 -2.79 -10.48 -10.11
N LEU A 322 -3.77 -10.30 -9.22
CA LEU A 322 -3.52 -9.85 -7.84
C LEU A 322 -2.66 -10.84 -7.06
N GLY A 323 -2.86 -12.14 -7.25
CA GLY A 323 -2.06 -13.20 -6.63
C GLY A 323 -0.60 -13.12 -7.06
N GLU A 324 -0.35 -13.06 -8.37
CA GLU A 324 1.00 -12.86 -8.91
C GLU A 324 1.61 -11.53 -8.45
N PHE A 325 0.78 -10.48 -8.33
CA PHE A 325 1.20 -9.17 -7.85
C PHE A 325 1.60 -9.19 -6.37
N VAL A 326 0.87 -9.90 -5.51
CA VAL A 326 1.10 -9.93 -4.05
C VAL A 326 2.01 -11.07 -3.58
N THR A 327 2.31 -12.05 -4.44
CA THR A 327 3.25 -13.13 -4.09
C THR A 327 4.65 -12.57 -3.91
N SER A 328 5.25 -12.79 -2.73
CA SER A 328 6.67 -12.55 -2.52
C SER A 328 7.51 -13.53 -3.33
N ARG A 329 8.54 -13.06 -4.02
CA ARG A 329 9.49 -13.94 -4.73
C ARG A 329 10.84 -13.80 -4.03
N PRO A 330 11.35 -14.87 -3.38
CA PRO A 330 12.60 -14.79 -2.66
C PRO A 330 13.71 -14.39 -3.63
N VAL A 331 14.46 -13.37 -3.24
CA VAL A 331 15.63 -12.95 -4.00
C VAL A 331 16.76 -13.91 -3.64
N ASN A 332 17.60 -14.26 -4.61
CA ASN A 332 18.75 -15.15 -4.46
C ASN A 332 19.35 -15.16 -3.02
N PRO A 333 19.28 -16.25 -2.25
CA PRO A 333 19.72 -16.22 -0.85
C PRO A 333 21.24 -16.11 -0.68
N ALA A 334 21.99 -15.98 -1.78
CA ALA A 334 23.43 -15.81 -1.76
C ALA A 334 23.87 -14.72 -0.76
N PRO A 335 24.85 -15.02 0.11
CA PRO A 335 25.46 -14.03 0.99
C PRO A 335 25.99 -12.84 0.20
N LEU A 336 26.06 -11.67 0.85
CA LEU A 336 26.72 -10.51 0.28
C LEU A 336 28.19 -10.88 0.02
N ARG A 337 28.62 -10.80 -1.23
CA ARG A 337 30.05 -10.92 -1.56
C ARG A 337 30.64 -9.52 -1.56
N VAL A 338 31.41 -9.20 -0.53
CA VAL A 338 32.12 -7.93 -0.41
C VAL A 338 33.24 -7.90 -1.45
N THR A 339 33.26 -6.85 -2.27
CA THR A 339 34.37 -6.63 -3.20
C THR A 339 35.53 -6.02 -2.39
N GLN A 340 36.67 -6.70 -2.38
CA GLN A 340 37.88 -6.15 -1.78
C GLN A 340 38.49 -5.14 -2.76
N PRO A 341 38.82 -3.91 -2.32
CA PRO A 341 39.57 -2.98 -3.15
C PRO A 341 40.88 -3.59 -3.63
N ALA A 342 41.29 -3.30 -4.87
CA ALA A 342 42.51 -3.86 -5.45
C ALA A 342 43.79 -3.33 -4.76
N ASN A 343 43.71 -2.13 -4.17
CA ASN A 343 44.78 -1.45 -3.45
C ASN A 343 44.58 -1.43 -1.92
N LEU A 344 43.97 -2.46 -1.34
CA LEU A 344 43.64 -2.49 0.10
C LEU A 344 44.85 -2.16 1.00
N ASP A 345 46.05 -2.64 0.68
CA ASP A 345 47.28 -2.35 1.44
C ASP A 345 47.61 -0.85 1.50
N ALA A 346 47.28 -0.09 0.45
CA ALA A 346 47.52 1.35 0.37
C ALA A 346 46.48 2.16 1.17
N THR A 347 45.28 1.61 1.37
CA THR A 347 44.21 2.20 2.17
C THR A 347 44.11 1.63 3.59
N ALA A 348 44.99 0.68 3.93
CA ALA A 348 44.89 -0.14 5.13
C ALA A 348 44.94 0.62 6.47
N PHE A 349 45.39 1.88 6.50
CA PHE A 349 45.44 2.63 7.75
C PHE A 349 44.13 3.37 8.04
N CYS A 350 43.17 2.62 8.59
CA CYS A 350 41.97 3.16 9.23
C CYS A 350 41.96 2.78 10.71
N PRO A 351 42.38 3.67 11.63
CA PRO A 351 42.41 3.33 13.06
C PRO A 351 40.99 3.11 13.59
N GLU A 352 40.83 2.32 14.64
CA GLU A 352 39.53 2.21 15.31
C GLU A 352 39.06 3.60 15.80
N PRO A 353 37.81 4.01 15.54
CA PRO A 353 37.32 5.29 16.03
C PRO A 353 37.24 5.34 17.57
N SER A 354 37.65 6.49 18.12
CA SER A 354 37.55 6.76 19.56
C SER A 354 36.19 7.34 19.96
N GLY A 355 35.44 7.91 19.01
CA GLY A 355 34.11 8.45 19.24
C GLY A 355 33.09 7.35 19.49
N VAL A 356 32.21 7.52 20.48
CA VAL A 356 31.26 6.47 20.90
C VAL A 356 30.26 6.12 19.79
N LEU A 357 29.73 7.12 19.08
CA LEU A 357 28.79 6.92 17.97
C LEU A 357 29.49 6.25 16.77
N GLU A 358 30.68 6.73 16.40
CA GLU A 358 31.49 6.12 15.33
C GLU A 358 31.86 4.68 15.66
N ARG A 359 32.30 4.41 16.89
CA ARG A 359 32.63 3.05 17.34
C ARG A 359 31.44 2.11 17.27
N ALA A 360 30.24 2.57 17.66
CA ALA A 360 29.02 1.77 17.59
C ALA A 360 28.71 1.32 16.16
N VAL A 361 28.85 2.21 15.18
CA VAL A 361 28.63 1.89 13.76
C VAL A 361 29.78 1.07 13.19
N TRP A 362 31.03 1.45 13.48
CA TRP A 362 32.24 0.76 13.04
C TRP A 362 32.27 -0.70 13.47
N GLN A 363 31.89 -1.00 14.72
CA GLN A 363 31.77 -2.37 15.23
C GLN A 363 30.73 -3.20 14.49
N VAL A 364 29.82 -2.58 13.74
CA VAL A 364 28.83 -3.26 12.90
C VAL A 364 29.39 -3.46 11.50
N THR A 365 29.92 -2.39 10.89
CA THR A 365 30.33 -2.39 9.47
C THR A 365 31.65 -3.12 9.19
N THR A 366 32.48 -3.34 10.22
CA THR A 366 33.76 -4.07 10.11
C THR A 366 33.69 -5.53 10.58
N ARG A 367 32.51 -6.02 10.97
CA ARG A 367 32.34 -7.42 11.41
C ARG A 367 32.68 -8.39 10.28
N ASN A 368 33.03 -9.62 10.68
CA ASN A 368 33.36 -10.70 9.76
C ASN A 368 34.50 -10.32 8.79
N ASP A 369 35.51 -9.62 9.31
CA ASP A 369 36.72 -9.22 8.60
C ASP A 369 36.46 -8.38 7.35
N ARG A 370 35.37 -7.58 7.37
CA ARG A 370 35.12 -6.57 6.33
C ARG A 370 36.17 -5.45 6.41
N PRO A 371 36.70 -4.99 5.27
CA PRO A 371 37.67 -3.90 5.25
C PRO A 371 37.06 -2.62 5.82
N ASP A 372 37.83 -1.87 6.60
CA ASP A 372 37.40 -0.57 7.11
C ASP A 372 37.65 0.52 6.06
N LEU A 373 36.62 0.83 5.28
CA LEU A 373 36.63 1.88 4.27
C LEU A 373 36.09 3.22 4.80
N SER A 374 35.92 3.32 6.13
CA SER A 374 35.17 4.42 6.70
C SER A 374 35.93 5.73 6.76
N CYS A 375 37.26 5.74 6.78
CA CYS A 375 38.06 6.96 6.88
C CYS A 375 38.56 7.47 5.53
N GLN A 376 39.23 8.62 5.56
CA GLN A 376 39.85 9.27 4.41
C GLN A 376 38.85 9.72 3.32
N ASN A 377 37.60 9.92 3.72
CA ASN A 377 36.54 10.37 2.85
C ASN A 377 36.43 11.90 2.87
N ARG A 378 35.95 12.48 1.77
CA ARG A 378 35.44 13.85 1.70
C ARG A 378 33.93 13.79 1.63
N VAL A 379 33.27 14.68 2.38
CA VAL A 379 31.81 14.78 2.42
C VAL A 379 31.42 16.16 1.88
N TYR A 380 30.43 16.19 1.00
CA TYR A 380 29.92 17.38 0.34
C TYR A 380 28.57 17.80 0.95
N PRO A 381 28.06 19.01 0.66
CA PRO A 381 26.72 19.43 1.09
C PRO A 381 25.62 18.42 0.73
N LEU A 382 24.52 18.46 1.47
CA LEU A 382 23.37 17.59 1.19
C LEU A 382 22.70 18.00 -0.13
N ILE A 383 22.37 17.02 -0.97
CA ILE A 383 21.38 17.21 -2.03
C ILE A 383 20.01 17.32 -1.38
N ARG A 384 19.22 18.32 -1.75
CA ARG A 384 17.89 18.58 -1.19
C ARG A 384 16.83 18.55 -2.28
N MET A 385 15.63 18.13 -1.92
CA MET A 385 14.44 18.21 -2.78
C MET A 385 13.32 18.94 -2.04
N PRO A 386 12.48 19.74 -2.72
CA PRO A 386 12.78 20.38 -4.01
C PRO A 386 13.88 21.43 -3.89
N GLY A 387 14.46 21.82 -5.03
CA GLY A 387 15.40 22.94 -5.14
C GLY A 387 16.87 22.52 -5.28
N PRO A 388 17.74 23.42 -5.77
CA PRO A 388 19.15 23.12 -5.96
C PRO A 388 19.90 23.04 -4.62
N SER A 389 21.04 22.34 -4.63
CA SER A 389 22.02 22.35 -3.53
C SER A 389 23.39 22.80 -4.04
N ALA A 390 24.32 23.08 -3.12
CA ALA A 390 25.72 23.34 -3.48
C ALA A 390 26.52 22.04 -3.69
N ALA A 391 25.89 20.87 -3.62
CA ALA A 391 26.58 19.58 -3.60
C ALA A 391 27.34 19.33 -4.90
N ALA A 392 26.70 19.54 -6.06
CA ALA A 392 27.34 19.36 -7.36
C ALA A 392 28.44 20.39 -7.62
N GLU A 393 28.18 21.66 -7.29
CA GLU A 393 29.15 22.75 -7.44
C GLU A 393 30.46 22.47 -6.69
N GLU A 394 30.38 21.85 -5.52
CA GLU A 394 31.55 21.50 -4.71
C GLU A 394 32.19 20.15 -5.07
N ALA A 395 31.40 19.20 -5.57
CA ALA A 395 31.84 17.83 -5.86
C ALA A 395 32.45 17.64 -7.26
N VAL A 396 32.06 18.50 -8.20
CA VAL A 396 32.47 18.42 -9.60
C VAL A 396 33.56 19.46 -9.89
N PRO A 397 34.63 19.11 -10.63
CA PRO A 397 35.63 20.09 -11.04
C PRO A 397 35.01 21.24 -11.84
N ALA A 398 35.44 22.48 -11.60
CA ALA A 398 34.90 23.69 -12.26
C ALA A 398 34.83 23.60 -13.80
N ALA A 399 35.80 22.93 -14.43
CA ALA A 399 35.80 22.73 -15.88
C ALA A 399 34.64 21.86 -16.40
N ALA A 400 34.14 20.93 -15.59
CA ALA A 400 32.97 20.12 -15.93
C ALA A 400 31.67 20.90 -15.67
N LEU A 401 31.62 21.74 -14.63
CA LEU A 401 30.49 22.65 -14.34
C LEU A 401 30.30 23.72 -15.42
N ALA A 402 31.38 24.24 -16.00
CA ALA A 402 31.30 25.26 -17.06
C ALA A 402 30.59 24.74 -18.34
N ALA A 403 30.70 23.44 -18.63
CA ALA A 403 29.98 22.81 -19.73
C ALA A 403 28.47 22.70 -19.44
N GLU A 404 28.10 22.58 -18.17
CA GLU A 404 26.71 22.52 -17.70
C GLU A 404 26.04 23.88 -17.67
N GLN A 405 26.71 24.92 -17.20
CA GLN A 405 26.19 26.30 -17.26
C GLN A 405 25.94 26.76 -18.71
N ALA A 406 26.68 26.22 -19.68
CA ALA A 406 26.43 26.47 -21.10
C ALA A 406 25.24 25.68 -21.67
N ALA A 407 24.80 24.63 -20.97
CA ALA A 407 23.70 23.73 -21.34
C ALA A 407 22.47 23.89 -20.41
N GLU A 408 22.47 24.93 -19.56
CA GLU A 408 21.52 25.10 -18.46
C GLU A 408 20.06 25.03 -18.90
N SER A 409 19.23 24.42 -18.06
CA SER A 409 17.78 24.41 -18.21
C SER A 409 17.29 25.86 -18.23
N PRO A 410 16.61 26.34 -19.29
CA PRO A 410 16.25 27.75 -19.44
C PRO A 410 15.24 28.27 -18.40
N ASP A 411 14.78 27.43 -17.48
CA ASP A 411 13.79 27.79 -16.46
C ASP A 411 14.34 27.53 -15.04
N PRO A 412 14.77 28.58 -14.30
CA PRO A 412 15.13 28.48 -12.89
C PRO A 412 14.03 27.90 -12.00
N ALA A 413 12.75 27.97 -12.42
CA ALA A 413 11.64 27.34 -11.69
C ALA A 413 11.63 25.81 -11.81
N ALA A 414 12.43 25.25 -12.72
CA ALA A 414 12.59 23.81 -12.90
C ALA A 414 13.79 23.21 -12.15
N ALA A 415 14.70 24.04 -11.62
CA ALA A 415 15.90 23.60 -10.94
C ALA A 415 15.58 22.75 -9.70
N SER A 416 16.28 21.63 -9.56
CA SER A 416 16.05 20.63 -8.51
C SER A 416 17.34 19.85 -8.20
N GLY A 417 17.34 19.09 -7.12
CA GLY A 417 18.43 18.15 -6.82
C GLY A 417 18.65 17.08 -7.90
N PHE A 418 17.76 16.91 -8.90
CA PHE A 418 18.03 16.03 -10.04
C PHE A 418 19.09 16.62 -10.98
N ASP A 419 19.20 17.95 -11.03
CA ASP A 419 20.25 18.65 -11.77
C ASP A 419 21.60 18.43 -11.08
N ASP A 420 21.64 18.44 -9.74
CA ASP A 420 22.85 18.08 -8.99
C ASP A 420 23.32 16.65 -9.32
N VAL A 421 22.38 15.69 -9.38
CA VAL A 421 22.72 14.30 -9.76
C VAL A 421 23.18 14.21 -11.22
N ALA A 422 22.56 14.96 -12.13
CA ALA A 422 22.99 15.03 -13.53
C ALA A 422 24.41 15.60 -13.67
N ALA A 423 24.76 16.65 -12.92
CA ALA A 423 26.10 17.22 -12.86
C ALA A 423 27.15 16.18 -12.43
N LEU A 424 26.84 15.39 -11.38
CA LEU A 424 27.70 14.29 -10.93
C LEU A 424 27.92 13.26 -12.04
N VAL A 425 26.88 12.87 -12.77
CA VAL A 425 26.96 11.89 -13.86
C VAL A 425 27.82 12.39 -15.02
N ARG A 426 27.72 13.67 -15.40
CA ARG A 426 28.58 14.25 -16.45
C ARG A 426 30.06 14.28 -16.07
N SER A 427 30.39 14.19 -14.77
CA SER A 427 31.76 14.18 -14.30
C SER A 427 32.48 12.83 -14.49
N ALA A 428 31.73 11.76 -14.79
CA ALA A 428 32.26 10.41 -14.93
C ALA A 428 33.36 10.30 -15.99
N ARG A 429 34.28 9.35 -15.79
CA ARG A 429 35.39 9.06 -16.71
C ARG A 429 35.51 7.60 -17.10
N ARG A 430 34.92 6.68 -16.35
CA ARG A 430 35.06 5.24 -16.51
C ARG A 430 33.74 4.51 -16.30
N GLU A 431 33.01 4.86 -15.24
CA GLU A 431 31.83 4.11 -14.82
C GLU A 431 30.74 4.97 -14.18
N VAL A 432 29.48 4.66 -14.50
CA VAL A 432 28.29 5.18 -13.82
C VAL A 432 27.44 4.00 -13.34
N LEU A 433 27.29 3.84 -12.03
CA LEU A 433 26.41 2.84 -11.42
C LEU A 433 25.26 3.54 -10.74
N PHE A 434 24.04 3.32 -11.21
CA PHE A 434 22.87 4.06 -10.73
C PHE A 434 21.73 3.11 -10.36
N THR A 435 21.10 3.33 -9.21
CA THR A 435 19.89 2.62 -8.80
C THR A 435 18.88 3.57 -8.21
N THR A 436 17.61 3.29 -8.48
CA THR A 436 16.47 3.92 -7.83
C THR A 436 15.31 2.94 -7.78
N MET A 437 14.37 3.16 -6.85
CA MET A 437 13.20 2.30 -6.75
C MET A 437 12.18 2.61 -7.84
N GLN A 438 11.84 3.89 -7.99
CA GLN A 438 10.77 4.36 -8.87
C GLN A 438 11.32 5.31 -9.94
N TRP A 439 10.84 5.08 -11.16
CA TRP A 439 11.08 5.92 -12.34
C TRP A 439 9.74 6.27 -12.98
N GLU A 440 9.32 7.52 -12.91
CA GLU A 440 8.05 7.95 -13.52
C GLU A 440 8.25 8.37 -14.98
N GLU A 441 7.39 7.86 -15.86
CA GLU A 441 7.36 8.24 -17.28
C GLU A 441 6.55 9.53 -17.54
N GLY A 442 6.83 10.17 -18.67
CA GLY A 442 6.09 11.31 -19.20
C GLY A 442 6.99 12.48 -19.60
N PRO A 443 6.46 13.53 -20.22
CA PRO A 443 7.26 14.71 -20.57
C PRO A 443 7.79 15.39 -19.30
N LEU A 444 9.02 15.89 -19.36
CA LEU A 444 9.68 16.63 -18.28
C LEU A 444 9.73 15.84 -16.96
N ASN A 445 9.86 14.52 -17.04
CA ASN A 445 10.07 13.69 -15.86
C ASN A 445 11.54 13.78 -15.38
N PRO A 446 11.84 13.48 -14.09
CA PRO A 446 13.22 13.49 -13.58
C PRO A 446 14.18 12.54 -14.31
N GLY A 447 13.67 11.42 -14.80
CA GLY A 447 14.40 10.45 -15.61
C GLY A 447 14.95 11.04 -16.91
N GLN A 448 14.23 11.96 -17.53
CA GLN A 448 14.71 12.70 -18.70
C GLN A 448 15.87 13.63 -18.38
N THR A 449 16.00 14.10 -17.14
CA THR A 449 17.18 14.88 -16.70
C THR A 449 18.41 13.98 -16.65
N LEU A 450 18.29 12.78 -16.07
CA LEU A 450 19.38 11.80 -16.06
C LEU A 450 19.73 11.29 -17.47
N ALA A 451 18.72 11.00 -18.30
CA ALA A 451 18.93 10.55 -19.67
C ALA A 451 19.66 11.60 -20.53
N ARG A 452 19.32 12.88 -20.36
CA ARG A 452 20.05 14.00 -20.99
C ARG A 452 21.50 14.08 -20.49
N ALA A 453 21.74 13.94 -19.19
CA ALA A 453 23.10 13.92 -18.65
C ALA A 453 23.96 12.79 -19.24
N LEU A 454 23.37 11.60 -19.46
CA LEU A 454 24.04 10.49 -20.12
C LEU A 454 24.27 10.72 -21.62
N ALA A 455 23.35 11.42 -22.30
CA ALA A 455 23.55 11.84 -23.69
C ALA A 455 24.69 12.86 -23.81
N ASP A 456 24.77 13.82 -22.88
CA ASP A 456 25.88 14.78 -22.79
C ASP A 456 27.21 14.07 -22.54
N LEU A 457 27.22 13.10 -21.61
CA LEU A 457 28.40 12.28 -21.32
C LEU A 457 28.84 11.51 -22.56
N TYR A 458 27.92 10.84 -23.26
CA TYR A 458 28.22 10.14 -24.52
C TYR A 458 28.77 11.08 -25.60
N ALA A 459 28.18 12.27 -25.77
CA ALA A 459 28.68 13.28 -26.68
C ALA A 459 30.11 13.72 -26.31
N GLY A 460 30.40 13.85 -25.01
CA GLY A 460 31.74 14.12 -24.48
C GLY A 460 32.76 13.02 -24.80
N VAL A 461 32.37 11.75 -24.63
CA VAL A 461 33.19 10.58 -25.00
C VAL A 461 33.52 10.61 -26.48
N ARG A 462 32.52 10.84 -27.35
CA ARG A 462 32.69 10.92 -28.80
C ARG A 462 33.58 12.09 -29.22
N ALA A 463 33.43 13.25 -28.57
CA ALA A 463 34.19 14.45 -28.93
C ALA A 463 35.66 14.36 -28.49
N LYS A 464 35.95 13.65 -27.38
CA LYS A 464 37.28 13.58 -26.77
C LYS A 464 37.61 12.16 -26.29
N PRO A 465 37.68 11.15 -27.17
CA PRO A 465 37.88 9.76 -26.77
C PRO A 465 39.18 9.54 -25.98
N ALA A 466 40.22 10.35 -26.23
CA ALA A 466 41.48 10.28 -25.47
C ALA A 466 41.32 10.62 -23.97
N ALA A 467 40.24 11.31 -23.57
CA ALA A 467 39.92 11.56 -22.16
C ALA A 467 39.20 10.36 -21.49
N TYR A 468 38.83 9.36 -22.27
CA TYR A 468 38.12 8.14 -21.87
C TYR A 468 38.82 6.90 -22.48
N PRO A 469 40.09 6.63 -22.15
CA PRO A 469 40.89 5.64 -22.87
C PRO A 469 40.34 4.21 -22.76
N GLN A 470 39.55 3.91 -21.73
CA GLN A 470 38.83 2.64 -21.56
C GLN A 470 37.39 2.66 -22.09
N GLY A 471 36.91 3.80 -22.58
CA GLY A 471 35.50 4.05 -22.85
C GLY A 471 34.72 4.39 -21.58
N MET A 472 33.44 4.00 -21.55
CA MET A 472 32.51 4.31 -20.45
C MET A 472 31.51 3.16 -20.26
N ASP A 473 31.40 2.65 -19.03
CA ASP A 473 30.42 1.65 -18.65
C ASP A 473 29.31 2.26 -17.79
N VAL A 474 28.06 2.18 -18.24
CA VAL A 474 26.90 2.73 -17.55
C VAL A 474 25.95 1.60 -17.20
N ARG A 475 25.66 1.41 -15.92
CA ARG A 475 24.74 0.35 -15.45
C ARG A 475 23.67 0.96 -14.56
N LEU A 476 22.41 0.81 -14.99
CA LEU A 476 21.24 1.27 -14.26
C LEU A 476 20.48 0.05 -13.74
N THR A 477 20.16 -0.01 -12.45
CA THR A 477 19.24 -1.03 -11.91
C THR A 477 18.02 -0.38 -11.28
N LEU A 478 16.82 -0.81 -11.71
CA LEU A 478 15.55 -0.28 -11.23
C LEU A 478 14.98 -1.24 -10.20
N GLY A 479 14.32 -0.67 -9.20
CA GLY A 479 13.91 -1.40 -8.00
C GLY A 479 12.83 -2.46 -8.21
N ASN A 480 12.18 -2.50 -9.38
CA ASN A 480 10.97 -3.28 -9.66
C ASN A 480 9.83 -2.84 -8.74
N PHE A 481 9.47 -1.56 -8.81
CA PHE A 481 8.40 -0.98 -7.99
C PHE A 481 7.01 -1.43 -8.50
N PRO A 482 6.01 -1.56 -7.60
CA PRO A 482 4.66 -1.92 -8.02
C PRO A 482 3.89 -0.72 -8.57
N VAL A 483 3.39 -0.83 -9.79
CA VAL A 483 2.44 0.12 -10.36
C VAL A 483 1.02 -0.34 -10.03
N LEU A 484 0.49 0.12 -8.89
CA LEU A 484 -0.82 -0.31 -8.35
C LEU A 484 -2.00 -0.10 -9.33
N SER A 485 -1.92 0.88 -10.23
CA SER A 485 -2.98 1.17 -11.20
C SER A 485 -3.08 0.14 -12.33
N THR A 486 -1.98 -0.51 -12.68
CA THR A 486 -1.92 -1.53 -13.75
C THR A 486 -1.68 -2.94 -13.21
N PHE A 487 -1.36 -3.08 -11.91
CA PHE A 487 -0.92 -4.32 -11.28
C PHE A 487 0.34 -4.91 -11.94
N GLU A 488 1.19 -4.04 -12.47
CA GLU A 488 2.45 -4.41 -13.10
C GLU A 488 3.63 -4.18 -12.16
N TRP A 489 4.69 -4.95 -12.39
CA TRP A 489 5.96 -4.86 -11.70
C TRP A 489 7.06 -4.57 -12.71
N GLY A 490 7.94 -3.63 -12.40
CA GLY A 490 9.12 -3.37 -13.23
C GLY A 490 8.79 -2.60 -14.51
N ALA A 491 7.70 -1.85 -14.53
CA ALA A 491 7.41 -0.92 -15.64
C ALA A 491 8.51 0.15 -15.78
N GLU A 492 9.17 0.47 -14.67
CA GLU A 492 10.19 1.52 -14.54
C GLU A 492 11.38 1.30 -15.48
N VAL A 493 11.81 0.06 -15.68
CA VAL A 493 12.97 -0.25 -16.55
C VAL A 493 12.69 0.11 -18.00
N TRP A 494 11.43 -0.01 -18.43
CA TRP A 494 10.99 0.33 -19.78
C TRP A 494 10.86 1.85 -19.94
N GLY A 495 10.43 2.54 -18.90
CA GLY A 495 10.46 4.00 -18.83
C GLY A 495 11.87 4.57 -18.93
N ALA A 496 12.81 4.01 -18.18
CA ALA A 496 14.22 4.38 -18.28
C ALA A 496 14.79 4.12 -19.69
N LEU A 497 14.48 2.95 -20.28
CA LEU A 497 14.90 2.64 -21.65
C LEU A 497 14.31 3.63 -22.67
N ARG A 498 13.04 3.99 -22.52
CA ARG A 498 12.37 5.00 -23.35
C ARG A 498 13.08 6.34 -23.26
N ASP A 499 13.33 6.84 -22.06
CA ASP A 499 13.94 8.16 -21.85
C ASP A 499 15.38 8.20 -22.38
N LEU A 500 16.17 7.14 -22.17
CA LEU A 500 17.53 7.02 -22.75
C LEU A 500 17.51 7.04 -24.28
N THR A 501 16.62 6.24 -24.88
CA THR A 501 16.49 6.16 -26.35
C THR A 501 16.01 7.50 -26.92
N ALA A 502 15.04 8.14 -26.26
CA ALA A 502 14.53 9.45 -26.66
C ALA A 502 15.59 10.56 -26.56
N ALA A 503 16.52 10.44 -25.61
CA ALA A 503 17.67 11.34 -25.47
C ALA A 503 18.81 11.03 -26.45
N GLY A 504 18.71 9.97 -27.26
CA GLY A 504 19.74 9.58 -28.22
C GLY A 504 20.95 8.88 -27.59
N VAL A 505 20.78 8.24 -26.43
CA VAL A 505 21.84 7.46 -25.77
C VAL A 505 21.88 6.05 -26.37
N PRO A 506 22.94 5.66 -27.11
CA PRO A 506 23.03 4.31 -27.62
C PRO A 506 23.32 3.33 -26.48
N LEU A 507 22.76 2.12 -26.55
CA LEU A 507 23.07 1.06 -25.57
C LEU A 507 24.48 0.50 -25.74
N SER A 508 25.08 0.64 -26.92
CA SER A 508 26.44 0.20 -27.20
C SER A 508 27.04 1.04 -28.33
N ASP A 509 28.28 1.48 -28.15
CA ASP A 509 29.16 1.94 -29.23
C ASP A 509 30.57 1.34 -29.00
N PRO A 510 30.85 0.18 -29.62
CA PRO A 510 32.12 -0.52 -29.44
C PRO A 510 33.35 0.29 -29.89
N ALA A 511 33.20 1.22 -30.84
CA ALA A 511 34.31 2.03 -31.33
C ALA A 511 34.79 3.04 -30.27
N LEU A 512 33.92 3.42 -29.35
CA LEU A 512 34.19 4.33 -28.25
C LEU A 512 34.33 3.61 -26.89
N GLY A 513 34.23 2.28 -26.87
CA GLY A 513 34.15 1.52 -25.61
C GLY A 513 32.95 1.92 -24.74
N TRP A 514 31.88 2.43 -25.35
CA TRP A 514 30.67 2.88 -24.65
C TRP A 514 29.67 1.73 -24.50
N ARG A 515 29.15 1.55 -23.28
CA ARG A 515 28.14 0.53 -22.98
C ARG A 515 27.13 1.05 -21.95
N VAL A 516 25.84 0.85 -22.23
CA VAL A 516 24.74 1.11 -21.28
C VAL A 516 23.96 -0.18 -21.07
N GLN A 517 23.77 -0.57 -19.82
CA GLN A 517 22.97 -1.72 -19.45
C GLN A 517 21.89 -1.33 -18.44
N LEU A 518 20.68 -1.85 -18.64
CA LEU A 518 19.56 -1.66 -17.71
C LEU A 518 19.19 -2.99 -17.07
N GLY A 519 18.99 -2.98 -15.76
CA GLY A 519 18.56 -4.12 -14.96
C GLY A 519 17.23 -3.84 -14.28
N ASN A 520 16.35 -4.83 -14.22
CA ASN A 520 15.15 -4.81 -13.39
C ASN A 520 15.30 -5.81 -12.25
N TYR A 521 15.27 -5.33 -11.01
CA TYR A 521 15.46 -6.16 -9.81
C TYR A 521 14.47 -7.33 -9.77
N VAL A 522 14.96 -8.54 -9.52
CA VAL A 522 14.12 -9.74 -9.47
C VAL A 522 13.50 -9.84 -8.10
N GLY A 523 12.27 -9.36 -7.97
CA GLY A 523 11.47 -9.51 -6.75
C GLY A 523 10.29 -8.56 -6.75
N THR A 524 9.09 -9.08 -6.57
CA THR A 524 7.87 -8.29 -6.36
C THR A 524 7.87 -7.75 -4.93
N PHE A 525 8.02 -8.65 -3.96
CA PHE A 525 8.24 -8.28 -2.56
C PHE A 525 9.18 -9.32 -1.93
N PRO A 526 10.39 -8.95 -1.48
CA PRO A 526 10.91 -7.60 -1.37
C PRO A 526 11.43 -7.10 -2.74
N HIS A 527 11.23 -5.82 -3.02
CA HIS A 527 11.82 -5.12 -4.16
C HIS A 527 13.02 -4.28 -3.67
N SER A 528 13.83 -3.72 -4.57
CA SER A 528 14.94 -2.85 -4.15
C SER A 528 14.44 -1.44 -3.91
N HIS A 529 14.64 -0.94 -2.69
CA HIS A 529 14.34 0.43 -2.29
C HIS A 529 15.61 1.30 -2.23
N VAL A 530 16.76 0.74 -2.62
CA VAL A 530 18.04 1.46 -2.70
C VAL A 530 17.99 2.58 -3.74
N LYS A 531 18.38 3.80 -3.33
CA LYS A 531 18.70 4.90 -4.24
C LYS A 531 20.15 5.30 -4.05
N LEU A 532 20.97 4.98 -5.04
CA LEU A 532 22.42 5.07 -4.97
C LEU A 532 22.99 5.43 -6.33
N LEU A 533 24.03 6.26 -6.32
CA LEU A 533 24.87 6.55 -7.48
C LEU A 533 26.33 6.34 -7.09
N VAL A 534 27.08 5.62 -7.92
CA VAL A 534 28.54 5.56 -7.86
C VAL A 534 29.12 6.05 -9.18
N ILE A 535 30.12 6.92 -9.10
CA ILE A 535 30.88 7.41 -10.25
C ILE A 535 32.33 6.99 -10.07
N ASP A 536 32.85 6.28 -11.09
CA ASP A 536 34.24 5.85 -11.22
C ASP A 536 34.81 5.05 -10.02
N GLY A 537 33.94 4.48 -9.16
CA GLY A 537 34.35 3.81 -7.93
C GLY A 537 34.86 4.75 -6.83
N GLU A 538 34.78 6.07 -7.03
CA GLU A 538 35.35 7.07 -6.12
C GLU A 538 34.30 7.95 -5.45
N LEU A 539 33.25 8.32 -6.18
CA LEU A 539 32.19 9.19 -5.69
C LEU A 539 30.93 8.35 -5.46
N LEU A 540 30.28 8.59 -4.33
CA LEU A 540 29.11 7.85 -3.88
C LEU A 540 28.03 8.83 -3.38
N LEU A 541 26.80 8.58 -3.80
CA LEU A 541 25.59 9.18 -3.27
C LEU A 541 24.69 8.10 -2.68
N GLY A 542 24.22 8.29 -1.45
CA GLY A 542 23.06 7.59 -0.88
C GLY A 542 21.89 8.57 -0.71
N ALA A 543 20.71 8.21 -1.19
CA ALA A 543 19.57 9.14 -1.26
C ALA A 543 18.25 8.55 -0.76
N GLY A 544 17.33 9.43 -0.33
CA GLY A 544 15.96 9.08 0.02
C GLY A 544 14.96 9.24 -1.13
N PHE A 545 15.29 10.07 -2.13
CA PHE A 545 14.38 10.43 -3.23
C PHE A 545 14.38 9.44 -4.38
N ASN A 546 13.21 9.33 -5.03
CA ASN A 546 13.02 8.58 -6.26
C ASN A 546 13.03 9.51 -7.48
N TYR A 547 13.02 8.94 -8.68
CA TYR A 547 12.87 9.68 -9.93
C TYR A 547 11.38 9.86 -10.26
N GLY A 548 10.69 10.62 -9.41
CA GLY A 548 9.26 10.93 -9.54
C GLY A 548 8.97 12.44 -9.47
N TYR A 549 7.89 12.86 -10.12
CA TYR A 549 7.49 14.26 -10.26
C TYR A 549 7.29 14.96 -8.92
N GLY A 550 6.86 14.24 -7.87
CA GLY A 550 6.57 14.84 -6.56
C GLY A 550 7.73 15.65 -5.97
N HIS A 551 8.99 15.27 -6.26
CA HIS A 551 10.19 15.96 -5.80
C HIS A 551 10.46 17.29 -6.50
N PHE A 552 9.77 17.58 -7.61
CA PHE A 552 9.86 18.89 -8.23
C PHE A 552 9.13 19.98 -7.44
N PRO A 553 9.53 21.25 -7.63
CA PRO A 553 8.76 22.38 -7.16
C PRO A 553 7.31 22.36 -7.67
N ARG A 554 6.33 22.83 -6.87
CA ARG A 554 4.92 22.94 -7.30
C ARG A 554 4.72 23.74 -8.59
N GLY A 555 5.61 24.71 -8.85
CA GLY A 555 5.60 25.52 -10.07
C GLY A 555 6.27 24.88 -11.29
N HIS A 556 6.77 23.64 -11.19
CA HIS A 556 7.52 22.99 -12.25
C HIS A 556 6.69 22.88 -13.55
N PRO A 557 7.27 23.13 -14.74
CA PRO A 557 6.51 23.17 -16.02
C PRO A 557 5.73 21.90 -16.37
N SER A 558 6.08 20.75 -15.78
CA SER A 558 5.28 19.52 -15.89
C SER A 558 3.85 19.62 -15.34
N GLY A 559 3.58 20.59 -14.45
CA GLY A 559 2.33 20.69 -13.68
C GLY A 559 2.12 19.58 -12.64
N ARG A 560 3.15 18.75 -12.35
CA ARG A 560 3.06 17.57 -11.49
C ARG A 560 3.95 17.61 -10.23
N GLY A 561 4.65 18.72 -9.98
CA GLY A 561 5.48 18.88 -8.78
C GLY A 561 4.65 19.06 -7.51
N ASP A 562 5.14 18.55 -6.37
CA ASP A 562 4.41 18.59 -5.09
C ASP A 562 5.24 19.20 -3.93
N ASN A 563 6.47 19.66 -4.20
CA ASN A 563 7.45 20.05 -3.17
C ASN A 563 7.72 18.90 -2.16
N LEU A 564 7.79 17.65 -2.63
CA LEU A 564 8.07 16.50 -1.78
C LEU A 564 9.49 16.57 -1.22
N PHE A 565 9.60 16.85 0.08
CA PHE A 565 10.89 17.12 0.71
C PHE A 565 11.71 15.85 0.92
N ASP A 566 12.96 15.85 0.48
CA ASP A 566 13.86 14.71 0.61
C ASP A 566 15.34 15.13 0.61
N LEU A 567 16.25 14.18 0.90
CA LEU A 567 17.68 14.40 1.09
C LEU A 567 18.53 13.32 0.41
N GLY A 568 19.76 13.70 0.05
CA GLY A 568 20.83 12.78 -0.32
C GLY A 568 22.18 13.23 0.24
N LEU A 569 23.06 12.27 0.54
CA LEU A 569 24.40 12.52 1.05
C LEU A 569 25.44 12.10 0.00
N VAL A 570 26.30 13.05 -0.40
CA VAL A 570 27.37 12.84 -1.38
C VAL A 570 28.71 12.76 -0.67
N THR A 571 29.52 11.78 -1.04
CA THR A 571 30.88 11.59 -0.55
C THR A 571 31.80 11.14 -1.67
N ARG A 572 33.10 11.44 -1.54
CA ARG A 572 34.15 10.86 -2.35
C ARG A 572 35.17 10.20 -1.42
N GLY A 573 35.68 9.03 -1.78
CA GLY A 573 36.72 8.35 -1.03
C GLY A 573 36.56 6.83 -0.99
N PRO A 574 37.29 6.14 -0.10
CA PRO A 574 37.27 4.67 0.01
C PRO A 574 35.87 4.07 0.19
N VAL A 575 34.94 4.76 0.85
CA VAL A 575 33.57 4.27 1.09
C VAL A 575 32.78 4.02 -0.20
N ALA A 576 33.18 4.63 -1.33
CA ALA A 576 32.54 4.38 -2.62
C ALA A 576 32.65 2.92 -3.08
N GLN A 577 33.68 2.18 -2.64
CA GLN A 577 33.83 0.75 -2.93
C GLN A 577 32.79 -0.13 -2.21
N ASP A 578 32.29 0.29 -1.04
CA ASP A 578 31.09 -0.34 -0.45
C ASP A 578 29.85 -0.08 -1.33
N GLY A 579 29.74 1.13 -1.91
CA GLY A 579 28.71 1.46 -2.88
C GLY A 579 28.73 0.57 -4.13
N VAL A 580 29.93 0.32 -4.69
CA VAL A 580 30.14 -0.64 -5.78
C VAL A 580 29.68 -2.04 -5.35
N THR A 581 30.08 -2.49 -4.15
CA THR A 581 29.67 -3.79 -3.59
C THR A 581 28.15 -3.93 -3.52
N VAL A 582 27.46 -2.89 -3.04
CA VAL A 582 26.00 -2.87 -2.95
C VAL A 582 25.35 -2.88 -4.33
N PHE A 583 25.83 -2.04 -5.25
CA PHE A 583 25.32 -2.04 -6.62
C PHE A 583 25.48 -3.41 -7.28
N GLU A 584 26.64 -4.05 -7.14
CA GLU A 584 26.89 -5.38 -7.72
C GLU A 584 26.00 -6.48 -7.11
N ASP A 585 25.67 -6.38 -5.82
CA ASP A 585 24.68 -7.27 -5.21
C ASP A 585 23.29 -7.08 -5.84
N LEU A 586 22.84 -5.83 -6.01
CA LEU A 586 21.57 -5.53 -6.69
C LEU A 586 21.60 -5.98 -8.16
N TRP A 587 22.69 -5.71 -8.88
CA TRP A 587 22.86 -6.04 -10.29
C TRP A 587 22.75 -7.55 -10.54
N THR A 588 23.42 -8.37 -9.73
CA THR A 588 23.33 -9.83 -9.83
C THR A 588 21.97 -10.40 -9.46
N ARG A 589 21.10 -9.57 -8.87
CA ARG A 589 19.70 -9.87 -8.56
C ARG A 589 18.75 -9.27 -9.57
N SER A 590 19.23 -8.54 -10.58
CA SER A 590 18.41 -7.92 -11.62
C SER A 590 18.44 -8.72 -12.91
N LYS A 591 17.33 -8.78 -13.64
CA LYS A 591 17.32 -9.24 -15.04
C LYS A 591 17.73 -8.10 -15.94
N VAL A 592 18.70 -8.34 -16.81
CA VAL A 592 19.21 -7.33 -17.73
C VAL A 592 18.30 -7.23 -18.95
N VAL A 593 18.07 -6.02 -19.44
CA VAL A 593 17.38 -5.78 -20.69
C VAL A 593 18.27 -6.24 -21.85
N GLU A 594 17.74 -7.11 -22.70
CA GLU A 594 18.37 -7.60 -23.91
C GLU A 594 17.51 -7.15 -25.10
N CYS A 595 18.12 -6.49 -26.08
CA CYS A 595 17.46 -6.02 -27.30
C CYS A 595 18.09 -6.66 -28.53
N ASP A 596 17.27 -7.15 -29.46
CA ASP A 596 17.73 -7.75 -30.71
C ASP A 596 18.15 -6.69 -31.75
N ALA A 597 17.67 -5.46 -31.58
CA ALA A 597 17.97 -4.29 -32.41
C ALA A 597 17.94 -3.03 -31.54
N GLU A 598 18.25 -1.88 -32.13
CA GLU A 598 18.12 -0.60 -31.46
C GLU A 598 16.66 -0.39 -30.98
N PRO A 599 16.44 -0.09 -29.68
CA PRO A 599 15.11 0.08 -29.13
C PRO A 599 14.38 1.27 -29.78
N ASN A 600 13.07 1.16 -29.93
CA ASN A 600 12.24 2.28 -30.38
C ASN A 600 11.72 3.06 -29.17
N ALA A 601 12.02 4.35 -29.04
CA ALA A 601 11.55 5.18 -27.93
C ALA A 601 10.01 5.18 -27.76
N ALA A 602 9.23 5.12 -28.84
CA ALA A 602 7.78 5.06 -28.74
C ALA A 602 7.28 3.74 -28.12
N ASN A 603 8.01 2.64 -28.32
CA ASN A 603 7.68 1.33 -27.77
C ASN A 603 8.94 0.52 -27.46
N PRO A 604 9.61 0.80 -26.32
CA PRO A 604 10.91 0.22 -25.99
C PRO A 604 10.85 -1.30 -25.75
N GLN A 605 9.66 -1.84 -25.46
CA GLN A 605 9.45 -3.27 -25.29
C GLN A 605 9.44 -4.03 -26.62
N ARG A 606 9.18 -3.35 -27.74
CA ARG A 606 9.14 -4.00 -29.05
C ARG A 606 10.57 -4.28 -29.52
N GLY A 607 11.00 -5.53 -29.41
CA GLY A 607 12.35 -5.98 -29.77
C GLY A 607 13.32 -6.06 -28.59
N CYS A 608 12.84 -5.81 -27.36
CA CYS A 608 13.59 -6.00 -26.14
C CYS A 608 12.86 -6.92 -25.16
N ARG A 609 13.61 -7.59 -24.28
CA ARG A 609 13.08 -8.48 -23.23
C ARG A 609 13.96 -8.44 -21.98
N LEU A 610 13.41 -8.86 -20.84
CA LEU A 610 14.21 -9.13 -19.64
C LEU A 610 14.88 -10.49 -19.77
N GLY A 611 16.20 -10.50 -19.89
CA GLY A 611 17.02 -11.68 -20.13
C GLY A 611 17.61 -12.30 -18.87
N ALA A 612 18.89 -12.67 -18.96
CA ALA A 612 19.61 -13.30 -17.85
C ALA A 612 19.82 -12.33 -16.68
N ARG A 613 20.22 -12.86 -15.53
CA ARG A 613 20.63 -12.03 -14.40
C ARG A 613 21.93 -11.30 -14.71
N GLY A 614 22.10 -10.12 -14.13
CA GLY A 614 23.36 -9.38 -14.19
C GLY A 614 24.52 -10.24 -13.68
N VAL A 615 25.68 -10.04 -14.29
CA VAL A 615 26.94 -10.64 -13.85
C VAL A 615 27.82 -9.52 -13.31
N ARG A 616 28.56 -9.82 -12.24
CA ARG A 616 29.50 -8.85 -11.67
C ARG A 616 30.52 -8.40 -12.70
N GLY A 617 30.84 -7.11 -12.72
CA GLY A 617 31.65 -6.54 -13.77
C GLY A 617 32.29 -5.22 -13.36
N GLY A 618 32.43 -4.33 -14.33
CA GLY A 618 33.09 -3.03 -14.19
C GLY A 618 34.56 -3.04 -14.62
N PRO A 619 35.10 -1.87 -15.05
CA PRO A 619 36.52 -1.71 -15.34
C PRO A 619 37.41 -2.10 -14.15
N PRO A 620 38.55 -2.78 -14.35
CA PRO A 620 39.48 -3.07 -13.25
C PRO A 620 39.94 -1.81 -12.49
N GLU A 621 40.07 -0.68 -13.19
CA GLU A 621 40.60 0.58 -12.68
C GLU A 621 39.65 1.31 -11.71
N VAL A 622 38.39 0.90 -11.60
CA VAL A 622 37.43 1.49 -10.64
C VAL A 622 37.35 0.69 -9.34
N ARG A 623 38.27 -0.27 -9.13
CA ARG A 623 38.34 -1.12 -7.93
C ARG A 623 39.31 -0.62 -6.88
N ASP A 624 40.00 0.48 -7.16
CA ASP A 624 40.89 1.10 -6.19
C ASP A 624 40.08 1.98 -5.24
N ALA A 625 40.37 1.87 -3.95
CA ALA A 625 39.90 2.80 -2.94
C ALA A 625 40.84 4.00 -2.91
N GLU A 626 40.35 5.17 -3.35
CA GLU A 626 41.15 6.39 -3.43
C GLU A 626 40.85 7.34 -2.27
N PRO A 627 41.83 7.71 -1.44
CA PRO A 627 41.66 8.73 -0.40
C PRO A 627 41.28 10.10 -0.98
N ALA A 628 40.28 10.76 -0.37
CA ALA A 628 39.80 12.07 -0.86
C ALA A 628 39.67 13.14 0.23
N GLY A 629 39.77 12.77 1.50
CA GLY A 629 39.62 13.70 2.62
C GLY A 629 40.05 13.11 3.96
N THR A 630 39.47 13.61 5.05
CA THR A 630 39.80 13.19 6.42
C THR A 630 38.57 12.76 7.23
N GLN A 631 37.39 12.81 6.62
CA GLN A 631 36.13 12.53 7.30
C GLN A 631 35.87 11.02 7.36
N ARG A 632 35.02 10.65 8.33
CA ARG A 632 34.48 9.30 8.42
C ARG A 632 33.10 9.18 7.82
N VAL A 633 32.88 8.15 7.01
CA VAL A 633 31.60 7.80 6.40
C VAL A 633 31.43 6.29 6.44
N PHE A 634 30.32 5.81 6.95
CA PHE A 634 30.00 4.40 7.03
C PHE A 634 28.90 4.06 6.02
N SER A 635 29.11 3.02 5.24
CA SER A 635 28.11 2.44 4.34
C SER A 635 27.20 1.51 5.13
N LEU A 636 25.88 1.75 5.09
CA LEU A 636 24.89 0.94 5.80
C LEU A 636 23.98 0.27 4.78
N TYR A 637 24.22 -1.03 4.52
CA TYR A 637 23.42 -1.79 3.57
C TYR A 637 22.53 -2.81 4.27
N ARG A 638 21.30 -2.97 3.80
CA ARG A 638 20.47 -4.09 4.21
C ARG A 638 19.64 -4.65 3.07
N ARG A 639 19.32 -5.93 3.18
CA ARG A 639 18.38 -6.68 2.33
C ARG A 639 17.98 -7.96 3.04
N GLU A 640 17.11 -8.74 2.41
CA GLU A 640 16.88 -10.12 2.85
C GLU A 640 18.20 -10.89 3.01
N GLY A 641 18.41 -11.47 4.20
CA GLY A 641 19.61 -12.23 4.57
C GLY A 641 20.85 -11.40 4.92
N PHE A 642 20.79 -10.07 4.87
CA PHE A 642 21.89 -9.18 5.25
C PHE A 642 21.35 -7.92 5.92
N THR A 643 21.40 -7.84 7.25
CA THR A 643 20.70 -6.80 8.04
C THR A 643 21.68 -5.83 8.72
N GLU A 644 22.76 -5.45 8.04
CA GLU A 644 23.80 -4.60 8.64
C GLU A 644 23.27 -3.20 8.97
N ALA A 645 22.53 -2.55 8.06
CA ALA A 645 21.94 -1.25 8.33
C ALA A 645 20.99 -1.28 9.54
N ASP A 646 20.15 -2.31 9.67
CA ASP A 646 19.25 -2.51 10.83
C ASP A 646 20.05 -2.49 12.13
N GLN A 647 21.17 -3.22 12.16
CA GLN A 647 22.03 -3.34 13.34
C GLN A 647 22.81 -2.04 13.62
N ALA A 648 23.28 -1.35 12.58
CA ALA A 648 24.02 -0.09 12.73
C ALA A 648 23.12 1.04 13.23
N VAL A 649 21.89 1.15 12.69
CA VAL A 649 20.90 2.12 13.15
C VAL A 649 20.47 1.83 14.59
N VAL A 650 20.28 0.57 14.97
CA VAL A 650 20.04 0.21 16.38
C VAL A 650 21.23 0.58 17.26
N ALA A 651 22.47 0.24 16.85
CA ALA A 651 23.68 0.51 17.63
C ALA A 651 23.91 2.01 17.87
N VAL A 652 23.68 2.87 16.86
CA VAL A 652 23.83 4.32 17.04
C VAL A 652 22.75 4.90 17.95
N LEU A 653 21.51 4.40 17.88
CA LEU A 653 20.42 4.80 18.78
C LEU A 653 20.67 4.34 20.23
N GLU A 654 21.24 3.16 20.42
CA GLU A 654 21.67 2.66 21.72
C GLU A 654 22.85 3.46 22.30
N ALA A 655 23.73 3.95 21.43
CA ALA A 655 24.86 4.79 21.81
C ALA A 655 24.49 6.25 22.13
N ALA A 656 23.28 6.69 21.77
CA ALA A 656 22.80 8.05 22.02
C ALA A 656 22.81 8.44 23.51
N ARG A 657 23.28 9.65 23.81
CA ARG A 657 23.45 10.17 25.18
C ARG A 657 22.63 11.42 25.49
N ARG A 658 22.26 12.21 24.48
CA ARG A 658 21.64 13.53 24.65
C ARG A 658 20.37 13.68 23.85
N SER A 659 20.43 13.45 22.54
CA SER A 659 19.30 13.72 21.66
C SER A 659 19.27 12.84 20.41
N VAL A 660 18.07 12.58 19.91
CA VAL A 660 17.83 11.99 18.59
C VAL A 660 16.81 12.84 17.86
N ASP A 661 17.19 13.38 16.71
CA ASP A 661 16.31 14.13 15.82
C ASP A 661 16.00 13.26 14.59
N LEU A 662 14.73 12.95 14.38
CA LEU A 662 14.23 12.07 13.33
C LEU A 662 13.46 12.88 12.30
N LEU A 663 13.83 12.74 11.03
CA LEU A 663 13.06 13.25 9.90
C LEU A 663 12.72 12.05 9.00
N GLN A 664 11.48 11.56 9.12
CA GLN A 664 11.09 10.26 8.58
C GLN A 664 9.70 10.32 7.96
N VAL A 665 9.56 9.94 6.70
CA VAL A 665 8.23 9.81 6.07
C VAL A 665 7.34 8.78 6.76
N ASN A 666 7.93 7.64 7.14
CA ASN A 666 7.22 6.57 7.80
C ASN A 666 7.90 6.21 9.13
N PHE A 667 7.05 6.02 10.15
CA PHE A 667 7.36 5.61 11.51
C PHE A 667 6.30 4.59 11.93
N SER A 668 6.52 3.29 11.72
CA SER A 668 5.47 2.27 11.90
C SER A 668 5.86 1.10 12.80
N MET A 669 4.87 0.29 13.17
CA MET A 669 5.08 -1.02 13.78
C MET A 669 5.09 -2.10 12.69
N ASP A 670 5.19 -3.37 13.07
CA ASP A 670 5.06 -4.50 12.14
C ASP A 670 3.78 -4.41 11.28
N VAL A 671 3.79 -5.03 10.09
CA VAL A 671 2.65 -5.01 9.15
C VAL A 671 1.34 -5.51 9.79
N GLY A 672 1.42 -6.42 10.76
CA GLY A 672 0.24 -6.90 11.51
C GLY A 672 -0.51 -5.77 12.23
N CYS A 673 0.19 -4.71 12.61
CA CYS A 673 -0.38 -3.53 13.26
C CYS A 673 -1.20 -2.63 12.35
N ILE A 674 -1.10 -2.76 11.02
CA ILE A 674 -1.95 -1.96 10.12
C ILE A 674 -3.43 -2.25 10.38
N VAL A 675 -3.78 -3.49 10.71
CA VAL A 675 -5.17 -3.88 11.04
C VAL A 675 -5.63 -3.27 12.39
N ALA A 676 -4.68 -2.83 13.23
CA ALA A 676 -4.96 -2.19 14.50
C ALA A 676 -5.54 -0.76 14.36
N LEU A 677 -5.71 -0.25 13.13
CA LEU A 677 -6.61 0.86 12.77
C LEU A 677 -7.92 0.85 13.59
N LEU A 678 -8.52 -0.33 13.76
CA LEU A 678 -9.79 -0.49 14.47
C LEU A 678 -9.64 -0.63 16.00
N ASN A 679 -8.45 -0.98 16.47
CA ASN A 679 -8.12 -1.16 17.87
C ASN A 679 -6.59 -1.21 18.09
N PRO A 680 -5.94 -0.10 18.44
CA PRO A 680 -4.48 -0.06 18.68
C PRO A 680 -3.99 -0.92 19.85
N ALA A 681 -4.89 -1.46 20.69
CA ALA A 681 -4.55 -2.47 21.69
C ALA A 681 -4.22 -3.84 21.06
N LEU A 682 -4.48 -4.03 19.76
CA LEU A 682 -4.04 -5.21 19.02
C LEU A 682 -2.54 -5.19 18.70
N CYS A 683 -1.91 -4.01 18.76
CA CYS A 683 -0.45 -3.88 18.68
C CYS A 683 0.20 -4.15 20.03
N THR A 684 1.02 -5.19 20.08
CA THR A 684 1.70 -5.68 21.27
C THR A 684 3.21 -5.51 21.16
N ASP A 685 3.94 -5.86 22.22
CA ASP A 685 5.41 -5.84 22.23
C ASP A 685 6.03 -6.77 21.17
N ARG A 686 5.28 -7.75 20.65
CA ARG A 686 5.71 -8.65 19.57
C ARG A 686 5.74 -7.95 18.21
N ASP A 687 4.95 -6.90 18.04
CA ASP A 687 4.79 -6.16 16.79
C ASP A 687 5.77 -4.96 16.71
N ARG A 688 6.59 -4.78 17.75
CA ARG A 688 7.55 -3.68 17.84
C ARG A 688 8.79 -3.98 17.00
N LEU A 689 9.19 -3.01 16.17
CA LEU A 689 10.41 -3.11 15.37
C LEU A 689 11.67 -2.82 16.20
N PRO A 690 12.87 -3.33 15.82
CA PRO A 690 14.10 -3.18 16.61
C PRO A 690 14.44 -1.73 16.96
N TYR A 691 14.33 -0.78 16.02
CA TYR A 691 14.62 0.63 16.29
C TYR A 691 13.71 1.24 17.36
N MET A 692 12.44 0.80 17.47
CA MET A 692 11.53 1.29 18.51
C MET A 692 11.98 0.86 19.90
N THR A 693 12.58 -0.34 19.99
CA THR A 693 13.22 -0.81 21.23
C THR A 693 14.37 0.11 21.61
N ALA A 694 15.28 0.37 20.67
CA ALA A 694 16.43 1.26 20.87
C ALA A 694 16.00 2.68 21.28
N LEU A 695 14.95 3.23 20.66
CA LEU A 695 14.38 4.53 21.02
C LEU A 695 13.78 4.55 22.43
N LEU A 696 12.99 3.53 22.80
CA LEU A 696 12.42 3.42 24.15
C LEU A 696 13.52 3.34 25.22
N ASP A 697 14.60 2.61 24.94
CA ASP A 697 15.70 2.46 25.87
C ASP A 697 16.52 3.76 25.97
N ALA A 698 16.74 4.47 24.84
CA ALA A 698 17.33 5.81 24.85
C ALA A 698 16.49 6.82 25.66
N LEU A 699 15.19 6.84 25.44
CA LEU A 699 14.24 7.66 26.21
C LEU A 699 14.30 7.32 27.70
N GLY A 700 14.42 6.04 28.06
CA GLY A 700 14.63 5.56 29.44
C GLY A 700 15.91 6.13 30.07
N ARG A 701 17.02 6.15 29.32
CA ARG A 701 18.31 6.74 29.74
C ARG A 701 18.31 8.27 29.85
N GLY A 702 17.26 8.94 29.41
CA GLY A 702 17.15 10.41 29.48
C GLY A 702 17.45 11.14 28.18
N VAL A 703 17.64 10.42 27.08
CA VAL A 703 17.80 11.01 25.74
C VAL A 703 16.49 11.69 25.32
N ARG A 704 16.58 12.89 24.74
CA ARG A 704 15.43 13.57 24.14
C ARG A 704 15.26 13.12 22.69
N VAL A 705 14.08 12.66 22.33
CA VAL A 705 13.77 12.27 20.94
C VAL A 705 12.76 13.25 20.35
N ARG A 706 13.07 13.77 19.17
CA ARG A 706 12.18 14.63 18.38
C ARG A 706 11.93 13.98 17.04
N LEU A 707 10.68 13.96 16.59
CA LEU A 707 10.26 13.40 15.31
C LEU A 707 9.50 14.44 14.48
N MET A 708 9.92 14.63 13.23
CA MET A 708 9.10 15.21 12.18
C MET A 708 8.73 14.15 11.16
N SER A 709 7.45 14.03 10.84
CA SER A 709 6.93 12.97 9.95
C SER A 709 5.85 13.46 8.99
N ASP A 710 5.50 12.63 8.01
CA ASP A 710 4.46 12.93 7.02
C ASP A 710 3.05 12.66 7.57
N ALA A 711 2.11 13.57 7.29
CA ALA A 711 0.73 13.49 7.78
C ALA A 711 -0.21 12.71 6.84
N GLY A 712 0.21 12.47 5.60
CA GLY A 712 -0.63 12.08 4.48
C GLY A 712 -0.82 10.57 4.31
N GLY A 713 -1.90 10.23 3.60
CA GLY A 713 -2.17 8.86 3.14
C GLY A 713 -2.23 7.81 4.24
N LEU A 714 -1.89 6.57 3.86
CA LEU A 714 -1.79 5.43 4.80
C LEU A 714 -0.60 5.57 5.75
N GLY A 715 0.52 6.15 5.29
CA GLY A 715 1.71 6.37 6.09
C GLY A 715 1.44 7.21 7.33
N GLY A 716 0.68 8.31 7.20
CA GLY A 716 0.26 9.12 8.34
C GLY A 716 -0.58 8.36 9.37
N ILE A 717 -1.35 7.34 8.97
CA ILE A 717 -2.11 6.50 9.89
C ILE A 717 -1.17 5.57 10.65
N GLU A 718 -0.28 4.88 9.93
CA GLU A 718 0.74 4.00 10.52
C GLU A 718 1.61 4.76 11.52
N ASN A 719 1.99 6.00 11.18
CA ASN A 719 2.68 6.94 12.06
C ASN A 719 1.92 7.15 13.37
N ARG A 720 0.61 7.41 13.32
CA ARG A 720 -0.22 7.61 14.53
C ARG A 720 -0.33 6.34 15.38
N ILE A 721 -0.45 5.16 14.76
CA ILE A 721 -0.52 3.88 15.48
C ILE A 721 0.77 3.63 16.27
N ALA A 722 1.92 3.81 15.62
CA ALA A 722 3.22 3.67 16.24
C ALA A 722 3.45 4.68 17.38
N LEU A 723 3.04 5.94 17.19
CA LEU A 723 3.11 6.98 18.21
C LEU A 723 2.21 6.67 19.41
N ALA A 724 1.01 6.14 19.17
CA ALA A 724 0.11 5.71 20.23
C ALA A 724 0.72 4.57 21.06
N TYR A 725 1.35 3.57 20.40
CA TYR A 725 2.08 2.51 21.09
C TYR A 725 3.25 3.07 21.90
N LEU A 726 4.10 3.91 21.30
CA LEU A 726 5.27 4.49 21.96
C LEU A 726 4.86 5.29 23.21
N GLY A 727 3.81 6.12 23.11
CA GLY A 727 3.28 6.89 24.24
C GLY A 727 2.79 6.02 25.39
N ARG A 728 2.10 4.90 25.10
CA ARG A 728 1.69 3.93 26.14
C ARG A 728 2.88 3.27 26.81
N GLU A 729 3.86 2.79 26.03
CA GLU A 729 5.03 2.12 26.59
C GLU A 729 5.91 3.10 27.39
N MET A 730 6.02 4.36 26.95
CA MET A 730 6.65 5.41 27.75
C MET A 730 5.95 5.60 29.09
N SER A 731 4.61 5.71 29.08
CA SER A 731 3.82 5.86 30.30
C SER A 731 3.99 4.67 31.25
N LYS A 732 3.92 3.44 30.72
CA LYS A 732 4.14 2.20 31.47
C LYS A 732 5.53 2.11 32.10
N ARG A 733 6.56 2.63 31.42
CA ARG A 733 7.95 2.67 31.89
C ARG A 733 8.28 3.89 32.78
N GLY A 734 7.32 4.78 33.02
CA GLY A 734 7.56 6.02 33.78
C GLY A 734 8.46 7.03 33.06
N ILE A 735 8.56 6.95 31.73
CA ILE A 735 9.34 7.88 30.92
C ILE A 735 8.55 9.20 30.78
N PRO A 736 9.12 10.35 31.17
CA PRO A 736 8.42 11.63 31.07
C PRO A 736 8.04 11.97 29.62
N ALA A 737 6.80 12.41 29.41
CA ALA A 737 6.33 12.84 28.09
C ALA A 737 7.19 13.95 27.47
N SER A 738 7.84 14.78 28.28
CA SER A 738 8.77 15.83 27.82
C SER A 738 10.04 15.30 27.14
N ARG A 739 10.32 13.98 27.20
CA ARG A 739 11.45 13.37 26.50
C ARG A 739 11.15 13.02 25.05
N PHE A 740 9.88 12.98 24.64
CA PHE A 740 9.49 12.67 23.27
C PHE A 740 8.52 13.72 22.71
N GLU A 741 8.84 14.26 21.54
CA GLU A 741 7.95 15.19 20.83
C GLU A 741 7.85 14.81 19.36
N ALA A 742 6.64 14.77 18.82
CA ALA A 742 6.38 14.43 17.43
C ALA A 742 5.53 15.51 16.74
N ARG A 743 5.93 15.90 15.52
CA ARG A 743 5.29 16.94 14.72
C ARG A 743 5.10 16.51 13.26
N TRP A 744 4.07 17.03 12.61
CA TRP A 744 3.88 16.92 11.16
C TRP A 744 4.79 17.92 10.46
N PHE A 745 5.59 17.44 9.51
CA PHE A 745 6.39 18.31 8.66
C PHE A 745 5.47 19.24 7.85
N PRO A 746 5.85 20.52 7.60
CA PRO A 746 4.94 21.50 7.03
C PRO A 746 4.66 21.31 5.53
N THR A 747 5.42 20.46 4.85
CA THR A 747 5.21 20.06 3.44
C THR A 747 5.15 18.54 3.35
N PRO A 748 4.72 17.97 2.20
CA PRO A 748 4.88 16.54 1.98
C PRO A 748 6.34 16.13 2.24
N LEU A 749 6.54 15.05 2.99
CA LEU A 749 7.85 14.59 3.43
C LEU A 749 8.13 13.20 2.88
N HIS A 750 9.32 13.01 2.31
CA HIS A 750 9.84 11.70 1.90
C HIS A 750 11.24 11.39 2.44
N ALA A 751 11.85 12.28 3.24
CA ALA A 751 13.18 12.03 3.81
C ALA A 751 13.22 10.84 4.78
N LYS A 752 14.41 10.22 4.85
CA LYS A 752 14.78 9.22 5.86
C LYS A 752 16.13 9.61 6.45
N ALA A 753 16.08 10.41 7.53
CA ALA A 753 17.27 10.93 8.17
C ALA A 753 17.19 10.83 9.70
N ILE A 754 18.35 10.63 10.32
CA ILE A 754 18.53 10.51 11.77
C ILE A 754 19.76 11.32 12.16
N LEU A 755 19.61 12.25 13.10
CA LEU A 755 20.73 12.94 13.73
C LEU A 755 20.81 12.57 15.21
N VAL A 756 21.92 11.93 15.61
CA VAL A 756 22.18 11.50 16.98
C VAL A 756 23.20 12.43 17.64
N ASP A 757 22.85 12.92 18.83
CA ASP A 757 23.62 13.82 19.70
C ASP A 757 24.16 15.10 19.04
N GLY A 758 23.59 15.48 17.88
CA GLY A 758 24.12 16.58 17.06
C GLY A 758 25.51 16.28 16.49
N GLN A 759 25.87 15.00 16.35
CA GLN A 759 27.22 14.54 16.03
C GLN A 759 27.25 13.54 14.87
N MET A 760 26.31 12.61 14.81
CA MET A 760 26.26 11.62 13.73
C MET A 760 24.95 11.75 12.95
N LEU A 761 25.09 11.95 11.65
CA LEU A 761 23.98 12.03 10.70
C LEU A 761 23.91 10.74 9.88
N VAL A 762 22.74 10.14 9.79
CA VAL A 762 22.40 9.04 8.88
C VAL A 762 21.40 9.56 7.84
N VAL A 763 21.67 9.37 6.56
CA VAL A 763 20.79 9.74 5.44
C VAL A 763 20.81 8.62 4.41
N GLY A 764 19.63 8.28 3.89
CA GLY A 764 19.51 7.33 2.80
C GLY A 764 18.08 6.95 2.51
N SER A 765 17.87 5.66 2.25
CA SER A 765 16.62 5.09 1.77
C SER A 765 15.82 4.35 2.84
N MET A 766 16.44 3.98 3.96
CA MET A 766 15.83 3.15 5.00
C MET A 766 14.79 3.91 5.82
N ASN A 767 13.53 3.54 5.68
CA ASN A 767 12.45 4.11 6.51
C ASN A 767 12.47 3.50 7.92
N LEU A 768 11.94 4.22 8.90
CA LEU A 768 11.52 3.63 10.18
C LEU A 768 10.16 2.92 10.03
N HIS A 769 10.07 1.96 9.10
CA HIS A 769 8.82 1.32 8.68
C HIS A 769 8.99 -0.20 8.53
N TYR A 770 7.96 -1.00 8.80
CA TYR A 770 8.07 -2.47 8.70
C TYR A 770 8.65 -2.94 7.36
N SER A 771 8.36 -2.26 6.25
CA SER A 771 8.90 -2.64 4.94
C SER A 771 10.44 -2.60 4.92
N SER A 772 11.08 -1.71 5.66
CA SER A 772 12.54 -1.61 5.75
C SER A 772 13.14 -2.48 6.86
N TRP A 773 12.34 -2.95 7.84
CA TRP A 773 12.83 -3.63 9.05
C TRP A 773 12.37 -5.09 9.23
N THR A 774 11.39 -5.56 8.45
CA THR A 774 10.86 -6.92 8.61
C THR A 774 11.99 -7.92 8.38
N GLN A 775 12.21 -8.77 9.39
CA GLN A 775 13.18 -9.87 9.31
C GLN A 775 12.63 -10.96 8.38
N GLY A 776 13.46 -11.47 7.47
CA GLY A 776 13.05 -12.48 6.48
C GLY A 776 12.69 -11.90 5.10
N PRO A 777 11.85 -12.59 4.30
CA PRO A 777 11.68 -12.33 2.86
C PRO A 777 10.83 -11.11 2.53
N LEU A 778 10.54 -10.25 3.50
CA LEU A 778 9.63 -9.11 3.34
C LEU A 778 10.35 -7.77 3.48
N GLY A 779 11.59 -7.77 3.98
CA GLY A 779 12.34 -6.55 4.15
C GLY A 779 12.95 -6.07 2.83
N LEU A 780 12.67 -4.82 2.45
CA LEU A 780 13.22 -4.15 1.27
C LEU A 780 14.75 -4.08 1.32
N ALA A 781 15.39 -4.02 0.15
CA ALA A 781 16.80 -3.65 0.10
C ALA A 781 16.92 -2.13 0.30
N GLU A 782 17.76 -1.70 1.25
CA GLU A 782 17.92 -0.29 1.62
C GLU A 782 19.42 0.02 1.76
N TYR A 783 19.75 1.29 1.56
CA TYR A 783 21.10 1.82 1.66
C TYR A 783 21.09 3.21 2.29
N ASP A 784 21.91 3.38 3.31
CA ASP A 784 22.16 4.65 3.96
C ASP A 784 23.66 4.92 4.10
N LEU A 785 23.98 6.18 4.34
CA LEU A 785 25.31 6.64 4.73
C LEU A 785 25.24 7.30 6.10
N ALA A 786 26.18 6.96 6.98
CA ALA A 786 26.35 7.60 8.29
C ALA A 786 27.67 8.37 8.36
N THR A 787 27.65 9.60 8.87
CA THR A 787 28.87 10.41 8.99
C THR A 787 28.85 11.35 10.20
N THR A 788 30.03 11.67 10.69
CA THR A 788 30.28 12.71 11.71
C THR A 788 30.83 14.01 11.11
N ALA A 789 30.86 14.12 9.78
CA ALA A 789 31.38 15.28 9.09
C ALA A 789 30.68 16.57 9.54
N PRO A 790 31.40 17.52 10.18
CA PRO A 790 30.75 18.64 10.86
C PRO A 790 29.94 19.56 9.95
N GLY A 791 30.30 19.65 8.65
CA GLY A 791 29.59 20.46 7.66
C GLY A 791 28.14 20.01 7.49
N VAL A 792 27.92 18.78 7.03
CA VAL A 792 26.58 18.21 6.80
C VAL A 792 25.79 18.00 8.07
N VAL A 793 26.46 17.72 9.20
CA VAL A 793 25.80 17.64 10.52
C VAL A 793 25.19 18.99 10.91
N ARG A 794 25.95 20.09 10.75
CA ARG A 794 25.43 21.44 11.00
C ARG A 794 24.34 21.82 10.00
N GLU A 795 24.50 21.43 8.74
CA GLU A 795 23.53 21.67 7.68
C GLU A 795 22.17 21.03 8.01
N PHE A 796 22.15 19.73 8.33
CA PHE A 796 20.93 19.03 8.72
C PHE A 796 20.32 19.59 10.01
N ALA A 797 21.13 19.90 11.02
CA ALA A 797 20.66 20.56 12.23
C ALA A 797 20.03 21.94 11.93
N GLY A 798 20.51 22.64 10.91
CA GLY A 798 19.91 23.86 10.36
C GLY A 798 18.53 23.60 9.77
N ILE A 799 18.39 22.60 8.88
CA ILE A 799 17.11 22.17 8.30
C ILE A 799 16.12 21.86 9.42
N TYR A 800 16.52 21.03 10.39
CA TYR A 800 15.65 20.62 11.49
C TYR A 800 15.16 21.83 12.30
N ARG A 801 16.07 22.75 12.66
CA ARG A 801 15.74 23.97 13.42
C ARG A 801 14.83 24.92 12.65
N THR A 802 14.96 25.00 11.32
CA THR A 802 14.09 25.84 10.47
C THR A 802 12.65 25.30 10.44
N TYR A 803 12.48 23.99 10.24
CA TYR A 803 11.15 23.39 10.07
C TYR A 803 10.46 23.01 11.37
N TRP A 804 11.21 22.73 12.44
CA TRP A 804 10.63 22.38 13.75
C TRP A 804 9.57 23.37 14.25
N PRO A 805 9.80 24.70 14.30
CA PRO A 805 8.78 25.65 14.75
C PRO A 805 7.58 25.79 13.81
N GLN A 806 7.74 25.44 12.52
CA GLN A 806 6.68 25.47 11.51
C GLN A 806 5.83 24.19 11.55
N SER A 807 6.37 23.12 12.12
CA SER A 807 5.73 21.80 12.18
C SER A 807 4.65 21.78 13.26
N GLY A 808 3.45 21.31 12.88
CA GLY A 808 2.32 21.20 13.80
C GLY A 808 2.44 19.96 14.69
N ASN A 809 2.07 20.05 15.97
CA ASN A 809 2.09 18.87 16.85
C ASN A 809 1.21 17.74 16.31
N ILE A 810 1.69 16.50 16.45
CA ILE A 810 0.86 15.33 16.15
C ILE A 810 -0.14 15.13 17.27
N VAL A 811 -1.40 15.43 17.01
CA VAL A 811 -2.52 15.12 17.91
C VAL A 811 -3.07 13.75 17.54
N LEU A 812 -2.94 12.80 18.46
CA LEU A 812 -3.52 11.47 18.31
C LEU A 812 -5.04 11.56 18.55
N PRO A 813 -5.87 10.95 17.69
CA PRO A 813 -7.31 10.83 17.94
C PRO A 813 -7.61 10.21 19.32
N PRO A 814 -8.72 10.59 19.98
CA PRO A 814 -9.07 10.07 21.31
C PRO A 814 -9.10 8.53 21.37
N PHE A 815 -9.55 7.85 20.32
CA PHE A 815 -9.58 6.37 20.33
C PHE A 815 -8.19 5.72 20.30
N LEU A 816 -7.13 6.46 19.93
CA LEU A 816 -5.74 5.99 20.01
C LEU A 816 -5.10 6.27 21.37
N THR A 817 -5.59 7.26 22.11
CA THR A 817 -5.05 7.67 23.43
C THR A 817 -5.86 7.12 24.60
N GLU A 818 -7.19 7.06 24.46
CA GLU A 818 -8.13 6.43 25.38
C GLU A 818 -8.05 4.91 25.25
N THR A 819 -6.96 4.33 25.75
CA THR A 819 -6.99 2.93 26.20
C THR A 819 -7.76 2.84 27.53
N GLY A 820 -9.01 3.28 27.50
CA GLY A 820 -10.02 2.96 28.49
C GLY A 820 -10.49 1.52 28.31
N VAL A 821 -9.64 0.55 28.66
CA VAL A 821 -10.04 -0.82 29.00
C VAL A 821 -9.12 -1.29 30.12
N GLY A 822 -9.53 -1.02 31.37
CA GLY A 822 -8.83 -1.48 32.56
C GLY A 822 -7.66 -0.60 32.98
N GLN A 823 -7.94 0.60 33.52
CA GLN A 823 -7.18 0.97 34.71
C GLN A 823 -7.54 -0.05 35.81
N PRO A 824 -6.57 -0.46 36.65
CA PRO A 824 -6.77 -1.51 37.66
C PRO A 824 -8.03 -1.31 38.52
#